data_AF-F3ARU0-F1
#
_entry.id   AF-F3ARU0-F1
#
_cell.length_a   1.000
_cell.length_b   1.000
_cell.length_c   1.000
_cell.angle_alpha   90.00
_cell.angle_beta   90.00
_cell.angle_gamma   90.00
#
_symmetry.space_group_name_H-M   'P 1'
#
loop_
_entity.id
_entity.type
_entity.pdbx_description
1 polymer ?
#
loop_
_entity_poly.entity_id
_entity_poly.type
_entity_poly.pdbx_seq_one_letter_code
_entity_poly.pdbx_strand_id
1 'polypeptide(L)'
;MFPIKYIDNNLVWNKDNEVFAYYELIPYNYSFLSAEQKFIVHDSFRQLIAQSREGKIHALQIATESSIRSMQEQSKKLVTGKLKEVAYQKIDEQTEALVSMIGDNQVDYRFFLGFKLMVTEEQLNLKNIKKSAWLTFTEFLHEVNHTLMNDFVSMPNDEINRYMKMEKLLENKISRRFKVRRLEINDFGYLMEHLYGRDGIAYEDYEYQLPKKKLNKETLIKYYDLIRPTRCVIEESQRYLRLEHEDKESYVSYFTVNAIVGELDFPSSEIFYFQQQQFTFPVDTSMNVEIVENRKALTTVRNKKKELKDLDNHAYQAGSETSSNVVDALDSVDELETDLDQSKESMYKLSYVIRVSAPDLDELKRRCDEVKDFYDDLNVKLVRPAGDMLGLHSEFLPASKRYINDYVQYVKSDFLAGLGFGATQQLGETTGIYMGYSVDTGRNVYLQPSLASQGIKGTVTNALASAFVGSLGGGKSFCNNLLVYYSVLFGGQAVILDPKSERGNWKETLPEIAHEINIVNLTSDKDNAGLLDPFVIMKNVKDAESLAIDILTFLTGISSRDGEKFPVLRKAVRSVTQSDSRGLLHVIDELRREDTPVSRNIADHIDSFTDYDFAHLLFSDGTVENAISLDNQLNIIQVADLVLPDKDTTFEEYTTIELLSVSMLIVISTFALDFIHSDRSIFKIVDLDEAWAFLNVAQGETLSNKLVRAGRAMQAGVYFVTQSSGDVAKESLKNNIGLKFAFRSTDLGEIKQTLEFFGIDKDDENNQKRLRDLDNGQCLLQDLYGRVGVVQIHPVFEELLHAFDTRPPVQRNEVE
;
A
#
# COMPACT_ATOMS: atom_id res chain seq x y z
N MET A 1 22.25 -32.71 -8.90
CA MET A 1 21.70 -32.88 -10.27
C MET A 1 20.50 -31.96 -10.42
N PHE A 2 20.41 -31.16 -11.48
CA PHE A 2 19.32 -30.21 -11.69
C PHE A 2 17.94 -30.90 -11.71
N PRO A 3 16.92 -30.44 -10.94
CA PRO A 3 15.68 -31.19 -10.71
C PRO A 3 14.66 -31.08 -11.84
N ILE A 4 14.71 -30.00 -12.62
CA ILE A 4 13.72 -29.70 -13.67
C ILE A 4 14.00 -30.57 -14.90
N LYS A 5 12.93 -31.20 -15.40
CA LYS A 5 12.88 -31.99 -16.64
C LYS A 5 12.26 -31.19 -17.79
N TYR A 6 11.19 -30.42 -17.50
CA TYR A 6 10.46 -29.63 -18.50
C TYR A 6 9.63 -28.52 -17.82
N ILE A 7 9.42 -27.39 -18.51
CA ILE A 7 8.59 -26.27 -18.03
C ILE A 7 7.60 -25.87 -19.13
N ASP A 8 6.31 -25.73 -18.78
CA ASP A 8 5.31 -25.15 -19.65
C ASP A 8 4.28 -24.30 -18.89
N ASN A 9 4.16 -23.02 -19.26
CA ASN A 9 3.40 -22.02 -18.50
C ASN A 9 3.89 -22.02 -17.04
N ASN A 10 2.98 -22.20 -16.08
CA ASN A 10 3.31 -22.32 -14.67
C ASN A 10 3.54 -23.76 -14.19
N LEU A 11 3.63 -24.72 -15.12
CA LEU A 11 3.83 -26.13 -14.82
C LEU A 11 5.30 -26.53 -14.93
N VAL A 12 5.78 -27.26 -13.92
CA VAL A 12 7.15 -27.77 -13.85
C VAL A 12 7.11 -29.27 -13.65
N TRP A 13 7.71 -30.02 -14.58
CA TRP A 13 7.94 -31.45 -14.47
C TRP A 13 9.34 -31.66 -13.92
N ASN A 14 9.47 -32.43 -12.84
CA ASN A 14 10.76 -32.84 -12.32
C ASN A 14 11.24 -34.17 -12.93
N LYS A 15 12.48 -34.55 -12.61
CA LYS A 15 13.09 -35.81 -13.08
C LYS A 15 12.44 -37.08 -12.51
N ASP A 16 11.71 -36.95 -11.40
CA ASP A 16 10.91 -38.03 -10.80
C ASP A 16 9.51 -38.13 -11.47
N ASN A 17 9.27 -37.36 -12.54
CA ASN A 17 8.00 -37.25 -13.28
C ASN A 17 6.82 -36.74 -12.44
N GLU A 18 7.10 -36.02 -11.37
CA GLU A 18 6.09 -35.25 -10.64
C GLU A 18 5.85 -33.91 -11.35
N VAL A 19 4.60 -33.46 -11.34
CA VAL A 19 4.19 -32.19 -11.96
C VAL A 19 3.76 -31.23 -10.88
N PHE A 20 4.34 -30.04 -10.89
CA PHE A 20 4.01 -28.95 -9.97
C PHE A 20 3.40 -27.79 -10.75
N ALA A 21 2.38 -27.15 -10.17
CA ALA A 21 1.89 -25.85 -10.61
C ALA A 21 2.39 -24.78 -9.64
N TYR A 22 3.06 -23.75 -10.16
CA TYR A 22 3.57 -22.64 -9.36
C TYR A 22 2.70 -21.39 -9.47
N TYR A 23 2.62 -20.66 -8.36
CA TYR A 23 1.95 -19.38 -8.25
C TYR A 23 2.78 -18.41 -7.42
N GLU A 24 2.74 -17.13 -7.76
CA GLU A 24 3.18 -16.05 -6.89
C GLU A 24 2.00 -15.70 -5.99
N LEU A 25 2.21 -15.78 -4.68
CA LEU A 25 1.32 -15.25 -3.67
C LEU A 25 1.55 -13.74 -3.59
N ILE A 26 0.56 -12.96 -4.02
CA ILE A 26 0.63 -11.51 -3.88
C ILE A 26 0.60 -11.19 -2.38
N PRO A 27 1.60 -10.48 -1.85
CA PRO A 27 1.66 -10.19 -0.43
C PRO A 27 0.42 -9.49 0.11
N TYR A 28 0.13 -9.72 1.39
CA TYR A 28 -0.95 -9.04 2.10
C TYR A 28 -0.38 -8.23 3.25
N ASN A 29 -1.02 -7.08 3.53
CA ASN A 29 -0.64 -6.26 4.68
C ASN A 29 -1.03 -6.97 5.97
N TYR A 30 -0.06 -7.13 6.86
CA TYR A 30 -0.22 -7.77 8.15
C TYR A 30 -0.07 -6.80 9.33
N SER A 31 0.54 -5.64 9.07
CA SER A 31 0.72 -4.59 10.06
C SER A 31 -0.61 -4.04 10.56
N PHE A 32 -0.67 -3.75 11.86
CA PHE A 32 -1.84 -3.19 12.54
C PHE A 32 -3.12 -4.05 12.50
N LEU A 33 -3.04 -5.31 12.07
CA LEU A 33 -4.15 -6.25 12.21
C LEU A 33 -4.38 -6.59 13.69
N SER A 34 -5.66 -6.62 14.09
CA SER A 34 -6.06 -7.12 15.41
C SER A 34 -5.79 -8.62 15.54
N ALA A 35 -5.75 -9.13 16.77
CA ALA A 35 -5.59 -10.57 17.01
C ALA A 35 -6.64 -11.40 16.24
N GLU A 36 -7.90 -10.97 16.26
CA GLU A 36 -8.99 -11.63 15.51
C GLU A 36 -8.74 -11.64 13.99
N GLN A 37 -8.31 -10.51 13.42
CA GLN A 37 -7.99 -10.43 11.99
C GLN A 37 -6.81 -11.34 11.62
N LYS A 38 -5.79 -11.42 12.49
CA LYS A 38 -4.67 -12.34 12.32
C LYS A 38 -5.14 -13.80 12.31
N PHE A 39 -6.05 -14.19 13.20
CA PHE A 39 -6.65 -15.53 13.21
C PHE A 39 -7.45 -15.85 11.94
N ILE A 40 -8.13 -14.87 11.33
CA ILE A 40 -8.85 -15.07 10.06
C ILE A 40 -7.87 -15.40 8.91
N VAL A 41 -6.76 -14.69 8.84
CA VAL A 41 -5.72 -14.93 7.83
C VAL A 41 -5.05 -16.29 8.05
N HIS A 42 -4.72 -16.60 9.30
CA HIS A 42 -4.18 -17.89 9.71
C HIS A 42 -5.09 -19.04 9.31
N ASP A 43 -6.38 -18.99 9.65
CA ASP A 43 -7.33 -20.04 9.29
C ASP A 43 -7.49 -20.18 7.77
N SER A 44 -7.43 -19.06 7.02
CA SER A 44 -7.44 -19.10 5.56
C SER A 44 -6.25 -19.86 4.98
N PHE A 45 -5.04 -19.68 5.54
CA PHE A 45 -3.85 -20.42 5.12
C PHE A 45 -3.91 -21.89 5.59
N ARG A 46 -4.31 -22.13 6.83
CA ARG A 46 -4.51 -23.49 7.39
C ARG A 46 -5.44 -24.31 6.50
N GLN A 47 -6.58 -23.73 6.12
CA GLN A 47 -7.53 -24.37 5.22
C GLN A 47 -6.97 -24.58 3.79
N LEU A 48 -6.11 -23.68 3.29
CA LEU A 48 -5.46 -23.87 1.99
C LEU A 48 -4.57 -25.11 1.98
N ILE A 49 -3.76 -25.28 3.03
CA ILE A 49 -2.87 -26.43 3.19
C ILE A 49 -3.67 -27.71 3.43
N ALA A 50 -4.62 -27.67 4.37
CA ALA A 50 -5.41 -28.84 4.80
C ALA A 50 -6.36 -29.40 3.71
N GLN A 51 -6.67 -28.63 2.66
CA GLN A 51 -7.46 -29.11 1.53
C GLN A 51 -6.76 -30.21 0.71
N SER A 52 -5.43 -30.25 0.75
CA SER A 52 -4.65 -31.29 0.09
C SER A 52 -4.40 -32.44 1.05
N ARG A 53 -5.04 -33.60 0.81
CA ARG A 53 -4.91 -34.79 1.68
C ARG A 53 -3.66 -35.63 1.39
N GLU A 54 -3.08 -35.43 0.22
CA GLU A 54 -1.86 -36.09 -0.25
C GLU A 54 -1.17 -35.15 -1.25
N GLY A 55 0.16 -35.18 -1.30
CA GLY A 55 0.94 -34.39 -2.25
C GLY A 55 2.18 -33.75 -1.63
N LYS A 56 2.69 -32.74 -2.34
CA LYS A 56 3.84 -31.93 -1.91
C LYS A 56 3.54 -30.46 -2.17
N ILE A 57 4.04 -29.60 -1.29
CA ILE A 57 4.01 -28.15 -1.43
C ILE A 57 5.45 -27.65 -1.34
N HIS A 58 5.83 -26.76 -2.23
CA HIS A 58 7.11 -26.09 -2.21
C HIS A 58 6.87 -24.58 -2.09
N ALA A 59 7.20 -24.00 -0.95
CA ALA A 59 7.01 -22.58 -0.70
C ALA A 59 8.37 -21.89 -0.63
N LEU A 60 8.53 -20.81 -1.39
CA LEU A 60 9.76 -20.04 -1.49
C LEU A 60 9.48 -18.60 -1.11
N GLN A 61 10.22 -18.07 -0.15
CA GLN A 61 10.35 -16.62 0.04
C GLN A 61 11.71 -16.22 -0.52
N ILE A 62 11.72 -15.35 -1.51
CA ILE A 62 12.93 -14.92 -2.21
C ILE A 62 13.07 -13.42 -2.07
N ALA A 63 14.24 -12.99 -1.60
CA ALA A 63 14.66 -11.60 -1.61
C ALA A 63 14.95 -11.20 -3.05
N THR A 64 14.16 -10.29 -3.60
CA THR A 64 14.31 -9.77 -4.95
C THR A 64 14.85 -8.34 -4.92
N GLU A 65 15.48 -7.91 -6.01
CA GLU A 65 15.90 -6.53 -6.18
C GLU A 65 14.86 -5.77 -7.01
N SER A 66 14.52 -4.55 -6.59
CA SER A 66 13.73 -3.60 -7.37
C SER A 66 14.55 -2.35 -7.64
N SER A 67 14.63 -1.94 -8.91
CA SER A 67 15.45 -0.78 -9.31
C SER A 67 14.75 0.53 -8.99
N ILE A 68 15.39 1.37 -8.17
CA ILE A 68 14.90 2.73 -7.86
C ILE A 68 14.81 3.55 -9.15
N ARG A 69 15.81 3.45 -10.03
CA ARG A 69 15.82 4.14 -11.33
C ARG A 69 14.66 3.72 -12.22
N SER A 70 14.41 2.41 -12.34
CA SER A 70 13.28 1.90 -13.13
C SER A 70 11.93 2.40 -12.58
N MET A 71 11.75 2.36 -11.26
CA MET A 71 10.53 2.88 -10.60
C MET A 71 10.34 4.39 -10.83
N GLN A 72 11.41 5.18 -10.74
CA GLN A 72 11.36 6.62 -10.97
C GLN A 72 11.11 6.98 -12.45
N GLU A 73 11.75 6.28 -13.38
CA GLU A 73 11.48 6.42 -14.82
C GLU A 73 10.03 6.04 -15.18
N GLN A 74 9.47 5.01 -14.53
CA GLN A 74 8.05 4.71 -14.67
C GLN A 74 7.17 5.81 -14.06
N SER A 75 7.58 6.41 -12.95
CA SER A 75 6.88 7.54 -12.31
C SER A 75 6.85 8.78 -13.21
N LYS A 76 7.92 9.07 -13.95
CA LYS A 76 7.96 10.13 -14.98
C LYS A 76 6.91 9.93 -16.08
N LYS A 77 6.54 8.69 -16.40
CA LYS A 77 5.48 8.43 -17.40
C LYS A 77 4.09 8.86 -16.94
N LEU A 78 3.90 9.10 -15.64
CA LEU A 78 2.65 9.56 -15.04
C LEU A 78 2.50 11.08 -15.06
N VAL A 79 3.59 11.83 -15.28
CA VAL A 79 3.61 13.29 -15.24
C VAL A 79 2.93 13.87 -16.48
N THR A 80 2.04 14.83 -16.25
CA THR A 80 1.33 15.60 -17.27
C THR A 80 1.34 17.10 -16.92
N GLY A 81 0.61 17.95 -17.67
CA GLY A 81 0.46 19.38 -17.34
C GLY A 81 1.61 20.26 -17.81
N LYS A 82 1.59 21.54 -17.37
CA LYS A 82 2.53 22.58 -17.83
C LYS A 82 3.90 22.48 -17.15
N LEU A 83 3.93 21.99 -15.92
CA LEU A 83 5.14 21.84 -15.10
C LEU A 83 5.93 20.55 -15.37
N LYS A 84 5.66 19.88 -16.49
CA LYS A 84 6.25 18.57 -16.83
C LYS A 84 7.78 18.56 -16.80
N GLU A 85 8.43 19.57 -17.37
CA GLU A 85 9.90 19.64 -17.42
C GLU A 85 10.50 19.83 -16.02
N VAL A 86 9.88 20.67 -15.19
CA VAL A 86 10.28 20.86 -13.78
C VAL A 86 10.12 19.55 -13.00
N ALA A 87 8.99 18.85 -13.19
CA ALA A 87 8.74 17.56 -12.57
C ALA A 87 9.78 16.51 -12.98
N TYR A 88 10.16 16.45 -14.26
CA TYR A 88 11.20 15.53 -14.75
C TYR A 88 12.53 15.80 -14.09
N GLN A 89 12.95 17.07 -14.03
CA GLN A 89 14.17 17.45 -13.36
C GLN A 89 14.15 17.07 -11.87
N LYS A 90 13.07 17.36 -11.14
CA LYS A 90 12.94 16.98 -9.72
C LYS A 90 12.95 15.47 -9.53
N ILE A 91 12.31 14.69 -10.41
CA ILE A 91 12.35 13.22 -10.32
C ILE A 91 13.77 12.69 -10.58
N ASP A 92 14.51 13.26 -11.53
CA ASP A 92 15.90 12.86 -11.81
C ASP A 92 16.82 13.16 -10.63
N GLU A 93 16.76 14.37 -10.08
CA GLU A 93 17.54 14.76 -8.91
C GLU A 93 17.16 13.90 -7.68
N GLN A 94 15.87 13.62 -7.50
CA GLN A 94 15.38 12.71 -6.47
C GLN A 94 15.91 11.28 -6.66
N THR A 95 15.99 10.81 -7.91
CA THR A 95 16.52 9.48 -8.23
C THR A 95 17.98 9.38 -7.81
N GLU A 96 18.83 10.35 -8.18
CA GLU A 96 20.24 10.35 -7.80
C GLU A 96 20.41 10.42 -6.28
N ALA A 97 19.61 11.22 -5.58
CA ALA A 97 19.64 11.30 -4.12
C ALA A 97 19.28 9.95 -3.47
N LEU A 98 18.19 9.31 -3.90
CA LEU A 98 17.77 8.01 -3.36
C LEU A 98 18.80 6.92 -3.64
N VAL A 99 19.35 6.88 -4.86
CA VAL A 99 20.40 5.94 -5.24
C VAL A 99 21.66 6.16 -4.40
N SER A 100 22.03 7.41 -4.11
CA SER A 100 23.19 7.70 -3.25
C SER A 100 22.99 7.25 -1.80
N MET A 101 21.75 7.26 -1.31
CA MET A 101 21.41 6.90 0.07
C MET A 101 21.23 5.39 0.28
N ILE A 102 20.60 4.70 -0.67
CA ILE A 102 20.13 3.32 -0.50
C ILE A 102 20.83 2.35 -1.48
N GLY A 103 21.43 2.86 -2.55
CA GLY A 103 21.93 2.08 -3.69
C GLY A 103 20.92 2.03 -4.84
N ASP A 104 21.32 1.45 -5.98
CA ASP A 104 20.46 1.38 -7.18
C ASP A 104 19.23 0.48 -6.99
N ASN A 105 19.35 -0.52 -6.12
CA ASN A 105 18.35 -1.55 -5.91
C ASN A 105 17.90 -1.60 -4.45
N GLN A 106 16.60 -1.74 -4.26
CA GLN A 106 15.97 -1.96 -2.97
C GLN A 106 15.58 -3.44 -2.83
N VAL A 107 15.80 -4.02 -1.64
CA VAL A 107 15.39 -5.41 -1.37
C VAL A 107 13.87 -5.47 -1.15
N ASP A 108 13.20 -6.31 -1.93
CA ASP A 108 11.81 -6.72 -1.74
C ASP A 108 11.76 -8.24 -1.49
N TYR A 109 10.61 -8.77 -1.06
CA TYR A 109 10.39 -10.18 -0.81
C TYR A 109 9.18 -10.65 -1.62
N ARG A 110 9.40 -11.66 -2.46
CA ARG A 110 8.36 -12.33 -3.23
C ARG A 110 8.14 -13.75 -2.73
N PHE A 111 6.89 -14.20 -2.81
CA PHE A 111 6.45 -15.46 -2.23
C PHE A 111 5.91 -16.37 -3.32
N PHE A 112 6.55 -17.51 -3.53
CA PHE A 112 6.17 -18.48 -4.56
C PHE A 112 5.68 -19.78 -3.93
N LEU A 113 4.60 -20.34 -4.47
CA LEU A 113 3.95 -21.56 -4.02
C LEU A 113 3.84 -22.55 -5.17
N GLY A 114 4.54 -23.67 -5.07
CA GLY A 114 4.42 -24.83 -5.95
C GLY A 114 3.57 -25.92 -5.30
N PHE A 115 2.53 -26.39 -5.99
CA PHE A 115 1.72 -27.51 -5.55
C PHE A 115 1.87 -28.69 -6.50
N LYS A 116 2.15 -29.88 -5.96
CA LYS A 116 2.13 -31.12 -6.74
C LYS A 116 0.71 -31.42 -7.21
N LEU A 117 0.53 -31.58 -8.52
CA LEU A 117 -0.74 -31.95 -9.13
C LEU A 117 -0.97 -33.46 -9.00
N MET A 118 -1.98 -33.85 -8.21
CA MET A 118 -2.34 -35.24 -7.98
C MET A 118 -3.44 -35.69 -8.95
N VAL A 119 -3.17 -36.69 -9.78
CA VAL A 119 -4.19 -37.30 -10.63
C VAL A 119 -5.06 -38.22 -9.77
N THR A 120 -6.23 -37.75 -9.34
CA THR A 120 -7.19 -38.60 -8.61
C THR A 120 -8.06 -39.38 -9.60
N GLU A 121 -8.27 -40.68 -9.33
CA GLU A 121 -9.12 -41.53 -10.18
C GLU A 121 -10.61 -41.16 -10.14
N GLU A 122 -11.07 -40.49 -9.08
CA GLU A 122 -12.50 -40.21 -8.83
C GLU A 122 -13.05 -38.97 -9.57
N GLN A 123 -12.20 -38.03 -9.99
CA GLN A 123 -12.66 -36.82 -10.74
C GLN A 123 -12.71 -37.03 -12.26
N LEU A 124 -12.38 -38.23 -12.74
CA LEU A 124 -12.35 -38.57 -14.16
C LEU A 124 -13.42 -39.61 -14.47
N ASN A 125 -14.63 -39.12 -14.74
CA ASN A 125 -15.66 -39.95 -15.34
C ASN A 125 -15.24 -40.28 -16.77
N LEU A 126 -14.49 -41.38 -16.98
CA LEU A 126 -14.30 -42.08 -18.27
C LEU A 126 -13.38 -43.31 -18.06
N LYS A 127 -13.96 -44.50 -17.99
CA LYS A 127 -13.24 -45.79 -18.06
C LYS A 127 -12.36 -45.94 -19.32
N ASN A 128 -12.56 -45.11 -20.35
CA ASN A 128 -11.75 -45.08 -21.57
C ASN A 128 -10.47 -44.22 -21.45
N ILE A 129 -10.42 -43.25 -20.52
CA ILE A 129 -9.24 -42.38 -20.33
C ILE A 129 -8.16 -43.09 -19.49
N LYS A 130 -8.50 -44.02 -18.58
CA LYS A 130 -7.47 -44.74 -17.79
C LYS A 130 -6.49 -45.54 -18.66
N LYS A 131 -6.99 -46.21 -19.71
CA LYS A 131 -6.15 -46.98 -20.64
C LYS A 131 -5.26 -46.08 -21.48
N SER A 132 -5.79 -44.96 -22.00
CA SER A 132 -4.98 -44.02 -22.78
C SER A 132 -4.01 -43.25 -21.89
N ALA A 133 -4.39 -42.87 -20.67
CA ALA A 133 -3.53 -42.15 -19.73
C ALA A 133 -2.34 -42.98 -19.25
N TRP A 134 -2.53 -44.29 -19.01
CA TRP A 134 -1.43 -45.20 -18.71
C TRP A 134 -0.53 -45.35 -19.94
N LEU A 135 -1.10 -45.55 -21.13
CA LEU A 135 -0.36 -45.62 -22.40
C LEU A 135 0.44 -44.34 -22.69
N THR A 136 -0.16 -43.15 -22.63
CA THR A 136 0.51 -41.85 -22.87
C THR A 136 1.57 -41.55 -21.80
N PHE A 137 1.37 -41.94 -20.54
CA PHE A 137 2.40 -41.79 -19.50
C PHE A 137 3.55 -42.78 -19.67
N THR A 138 3.26 -44.02 -20.09
CA THR A 138 4.31 -44.98 -20.48
C THR A 138 5.03 -44.57 -21.76
N GLU A 139 4.32 -43.94 -22.71
CA GLU A 139 4.90 -43.32 -23.90
C GLU A 139 5.79 -42.14 -23.49
N PHE A 140 5.38 -41.26 -22.57
CA PHE A 140 6.24 -40.21 -22.01
C PHE A 140 7.54 -40.74 -21.37
N LEU A 141 7.47 -41.86 -20.63
CA LEU A 141 8.66 -42.54 -20.09
C LEU A 141 9.60 -43.02 -21.20
N HIS A 142 9.06 -43.45 -22.34
CA HIS A 142 9.81 -43.91 -23.50
C HIS A 142 10.25 -42.79 -24.46
N GLU A 143 9.48 -41.71 -24.58
CA GLU A 143 9.59 -40.66 -25.60
C GLU A 143 10.47 -39.50 -25.13
N VAL A 144 10.49 -39.17 -23.83
CA VAL A 144 11.56 -38.29 -23.30
C VAL A 144 12.94 -38.98 -23.31
N ASN A 145 12.95 -40.32 -23.41
CA ASN A 145 14.18 -41.08 -23.65
C ASN A 145 14.52 -41.21 -25.14
N HIS A 146 13.60 -40.86 -26.06
CA HIS A 146 13.90 -40.70 -27.47
C HIS A 146 14.43 -39.28 -27.70
N THR A 147 15.72 -39.13 -27.43
CA THR A 147 16.53 -38.02 -27.93
C THR A 147 16.46 -37.97 -29.46
N LEU A 148 15.52 -37.19 -30.00
CA LEU A 148 15.52 -36.78 -31.41
C LEU A 148 16.74 -35.87 -31.59
N MET A 149 17.92 -36.48 -31.79
CA MET A 149 19.25 -35.86 -31.86
C MET A 149 19.73 -35.15 -30.58
N ASN A 150 19.69 -35.81 -29.41
CA ASN A 150 20.27 -35.38 -28.10
C ASN A 150 20.01 -33.95 -27.56
N ASP A 151 19.36 -33.06 -28.31
CA ASP A 151 19.31 -31.63 -28.04
C ASP A 151 17.91 -31.13 -27.66
N PHE A 152 16.86 -31.95 -27.87
CA PHE A 152 15.47 -31.57 -27.64
C PHE A 152 14.76 -32.48 -26.63
N VAL A 153 13.98 -31.87 -25.75
CA VAL A 153 12.96 -32.50 -24.91
C VAL A 153 11.63 -32.38 -25.64
N SER A 154 10.98 -33.51 -25.91
CA SER A 154 9.62 -33.55 -26.46
C SER A 154 8.59 -33.77 -25.34
N MET A 155 7.48 -33.02 -25.41
CA MET A 155 6.34 -33.17 -24.51
C MET A 155 5.03 -33.30 -25.30
N PRO A 156 4.23 -34.37 -25.10
CA PRO A 156 2.92 -34.52 -25.73
C PRO A 156 1.96 -33.38 -25.36
N ASN A 157 1.30 -32.79 -26.36
CA ASN A 157 0.36 -31.68 -26.14
C ASN A 157 -0.85 -32.11 -25.28
N ASP A 158 -1.27 -33.38 -25.40
CA ASP A 158 -2.37 -33.93 -24.60
C ASP A 158 -2.03 -34.03 -23.11
N GLU A 159 -0.75 -34.31 -22.78
CA GLU A 159 -0.27 -34.34 -21.40
C GLU A 159 -0.24 -32.94 -20.79
N ILE A 160 0.30 -31.95 -21.52
CA ILE A 160 0.27 -30.54 -21.11
C ILE A 160 -1.18 -30.11 -20.84
N ASN A 161 -2.08 -30.34 -21.80
CA ASN A 161 -3.49 -29.95 -21.68
C ASN A 161 -4.20 -30.63 -20.50
N ARG A 162 -3.83 -31.86 -20.16
CA ARG A 162 -4.39 -32.58 -19.01
C ARG A 162 -4.02 -31.89 -17.69
N TYR A 163 -2.74 -31.60 -17.48
CA TYR A 163 -2.30 -30.94 -16.24
C TYR A 163 -2.76 -29.49 -16.17
N MET A 164 -2.84 -28.78 -17.30
CA MET A 164 -3.43 -27.43 -17.36
C MET A 164 -4.89 -27.40 -16.89
N LYS A 165 -5.70 -28.43 -17.18
CA LYS A 165 -7.08 -28.51 -16.67
C LYS A 165 -7.13 -28.67 -15.14
N MET A 166 -6.21 -29.45 -14.59
CA MET A 166 -6.10 -29.67 -13.14
C MET A 166 -5.59 -28.42 -12.43
N GLU A 167 -4.57 -27.79 -12.99
CA GLU A 167 -4.04 -26.49 -12.57
C GLU A 167 -5.15 -25.45 -12.49
N LYS A 168 -6.03 -25.36 -13.49
CA LYS A 168 -7.16 -24.41 -13.46
C LYS A 168 -8.13 -24.67 -12.29
N LEU A 169 -8.32 -25.93 -11.89
CA LEU A 169 -9.13 -26.24 -10.71
C LEU A 169 -8.41 -25.83 -9.41
N LEU A 170 -7.09 -26.00 -9.36
CA LEU A 170 -6.27 -25.58 -8.24
C LEU A 170 -6.24 -24.05 -8.11
N GLU A 171 -5.97 -23.31 -9.20
CA GLU A 171 -5.99 -21.85 -9.26
C GLU A 171 -7.30 -21.28 -8.70
N ASN A 172 -8.45 -21.84 -9.12
CA ASN A 172 -9.76 -21.42 -8.63
C ASN A 172 -9.95 -21.65 -7.13
N LYS A 173 -9.29 -22.66 -6.55
CA LYS A 173 -9.34 -22.91 -5.10
C LYS A 173 -8.45 -21.93 -4.34
N ILE A 174 -7.22 -21.72 -4.81
CA ILE A 174 -6.26 -20.79 -4.19
C ILE A 174 -6.79 -19.36 -4.26
N SER A 175 -7.30 -18.95 -5.42
CA SER A 175 -7.81 -17.59 -5.69
C SER A 175 -9.03 -17.19 -4.86
N ARG A 176 -9.73 -18.15 -4.24
CA ARG A 176 -10.84 -17.86 -3.31
C ARG A 176 -10.37 -17.36 -1.95
N ARG A 177 -9.11 -17.58 -1.61
CA ARG A 177 -8.54 -17.27 -0.29
C ARG A 177 -7.48 -16.19 -0.38
N PHE A 178 -6.61 -16.29 -1.39
CA PHE A 178 -5.51 -15.36 -1.59
C PHE A 178 -5.48 -14.84 -3.02
N LYS A 179 -4.93 -13.62 -3.19
CA LYS A 179 -4.60 -13.11 -4.52
C LYS A 179 -3.33 -13.81 -5.00
N VAL A 180 -3.43 -14.48 -6.14
CA VAL A 180 -2.30 -15.20 -6.74
C VAL A 180 -2.16 -14.88 -8.22
N ARG A 181 -0.93 -14.96 -8.71
CA ARG A 181 -0.57 -14.88 -10.13
C ARG A 181 0.11 -16.17 -10.55
N ARG A 182 -0.21 -16.70 -11.73
CA ARG A 182 0.54 -17.84 -12.30
C ARG A 182 1.97 -17.41 -12.63
N LEU A 183 2.96 -18.26 -12.36
CA LEU A 183 4.33 -17.97 -12.80
C LEU A 183 4.44 -18.03 -14.32
N GLU A 184 5.22 -17.11 -14.84
CA GLU A 184 5.69 -17.03 -16.21
C GLU A 184 7.15 -17.44 -16.29
N ILE A 185 7.68 -17.53 -17.51
CA ILE A 185 9.03 -18.04 -17.71
C ILE A 185 10.10 -17.12 -17.13
N ASN A 186 9.87 -15.81 -17.14
CA ASN A 186 10.77 -14.83 -16.53
C ASN A 186 10.91 -15.08 -15.03
N ASP A 187 9.81 -15.42 -14.35
CA ASP A 187 9.82 -15.70 -12.91
C ASP A 187 10.72 -16.91 -12.60
N PHE A 188 10.57 -18.02 -13.34
CA PHE A 188 11.42 -19.19 -13.18
C PHE A 188 12.88 -18.88 -13.51
N GLY A 189 13.11 -18.14 -14.59
CA GLY A 189 14.44 -17.70 -14.98
C GLY A 189 15.12 -16.90 -13.88
N TYR A 190 14.41 -15.92 -13.29
CA TYR A 190 14.93 -15.10 -12.20
C TYR A 190 15.26 -15.96 -10.97
N LEU A 191 14.33 -16.83 -10.55
CA LEU A 191 14.52 -17.74 -9.43
C LEU A 191 15.80 -18.57 -9.59
N MET A 192 16.08 -19.06 -10.80
CA MET A 192 17.28 -19.84 -11.06
C MET A 192 18.55 -18.96 -10.98
N GLU A 193 18.58 -17.81 -11.66
CA GLU A 193 19.75 -16.92 -11.66
C GLU A 193 20.12 -16.40 -10.27
N HIS A 194 19.10 -15.99 -9.50
CA HIS A 194 19.26 -15.47 -8.14
C HIS A 194 19.99 -16.47 -7.24
N LEU A 195 19.67 -17.76 -7.36
CA LEU A 195 20.31 -18.82 -6.59
C LEU A 195 21.76 -19.02 -6.97
N TYR A 196 22.09 -18.85 -8.25
CA TYR A 196 23.43 -19.02 -8.78
C TYR A 196 24.34 -17.81 -8.57
N GLY A 197 23.87 -16.72 -7.95
CA GLY A 197 24.72 -15.60 -7.51
C GLY A 197 24.76 -14.41 -8.47
N ARG A 198 23.87 -14.39 -9.47
CA ARG A 198 23.71 -13.22 -10.34
C ARG A 198 22.83 -12.19 -9.63
N ASP A 199 23.38 -11.01 -9.40
CA ASP A 199 22.71 -9.88 -8.78
C ASP A 199 22.75 -8.64 -9.68
N GLY A 200 22.07 -7.56 -9.29
CA GLY A 200 22.05 -6.28 -10.01
C GLY A 200 21.01 -6.16 -11.12
N ILE A 201 20.19 -7.18 -11.37
CA ILE A 201 19.06 -7.11 -12.31
C ILE A 201 17.77 -7.09 -11.50
N ALA A 202 17.00 -6.02 -11.63
CA ALA A 202 15.69 -5.93 -11.00
C ALA A 202 14.76 -7.04 -11.50
N TYR A 203 13.93 -7.58 -10.60
CA TYR A 203 13.01 -8.67 -10.92
C TYR A 203 12.07 -8.32 -12.07
N GLU A 204 11.55 -7.09 -12.09
CA GLU A 204 10.60 -6.60 -13.09
C GLU A 204 11.21 -6.48 -14.49
N ASP A 205 12.52 -6.26 -14.56
CA ASP A 205 13.27 -6.03 -15.81
C ASP A 205 13.92 -7.34 -16.32
N TYR A 206 13.75 -8.45 -15.59
CA TYR A 206 14.38 -9.72 -15.94
C TYR A 206 13.67 -10.43 -17.10
N GLU A 207 14.41 -10.70 -18.17
CA GLU A 207 13.92 -11.45 -19.33
C GLU A 207 14.59 -12.82 -19.47
N TYR A 208 13.75 -13.87 -19.57
CA TYR A 208 14.20 -15.23 -19.86
C TYR A 208 13.62 -15.73 -21.18
N GLN A 209 14.49 -16.25 -22.05
CA GLN A 209 14.07 -16.84 -23.31
C GLN A 209 14.05 -18.37 -23.23
N LEU A 210 12.86 -18.94 -23.38
CA LEU A 210 12.64 -20.39 -23.55
C LEU A 210 11.90 -20.64 -24.89
N PRO A 211 12.60 -20.63 -26.03
CA PRO A 211 11.95 -20.82 -27.33
C PRO A 211 11.33 -22.23 -27.43
N LYS A 212 10.04 -22.27 -27.80
CA LYS A 212 9.26 -23.51 -27.95
C LYS A 212 8.89 -23.72 -29.41
N LYS A 213 9.02 -24.96 -29.90
CA LYS A 213 8.53 -25.36 -31.22
C LYS A 213 7.31 -26.26 -31.06
N LYS A 214 6.11 -25.70 -31.27
CA LYS A 214 4.85 -26.45 -31.24
C LYS A 214 4.67 -27.23 -32.54
N LEU A 215 4.49 -28.54 -32.43
CA LEU A 215 4.09 -29.45 -33.49
C LEU A 215 2.64 -29.92 -33.24
N ASN A 216 2.04 -30.63 -34.21
CA ASN A 216 0.64 -31.04 -34.13
C ASN A 216 0.33 -31.92 -32.90
N LYS A 217 1.27 -32.79 -32.49
CA LYS A 217 1.08 -33.74 -31.37
C LYS A 217 1.93 -33.43 -30.14
N GLU A 218 3.03 -32.71 -30.32
CA GLU A 218 4.05 -32.51 -29.29
C GLU A 218 4.57 -31.07 -29.31
N THR A 219 5.19 -30.66 -28.21
CA THR A 219 5.94 -29.41 -28.09
C THR A 219 7.39 -29.74 -27.80
N LEU A 220 8.29 -29.17 -28.61
CA LEU A 220 9.74 -29.37 -28.48
C LEU A 220 10.40 -28.16 -27.82
N ILE A 221 11.28 -28.41 -26.85
CA ILE A 221 12.13 -27.40 -26.22
C ILE A 221 13.57 -27.90 -26.26
N LYS A 222 14.55 -27.03 -26.51
CA LYS A 222 15.95 -27.44 -26.42
C LYS A 222 16.34 -27.71 -24.98
N TYR A 223 17.01 -28.82 -24.73
CA TYR A 223 17.46 -29.19 -23.38
C TYR A 223 18.33 -28.10 -22.74
N TYR A 224 19.23 -27.49 -23.52
CA TYR A 224 20.10 -26.41 -23.06
C TYR A 224 19.36 -25.10 -22.76
N ASP A 225 18.16 -24.88 -23.30
CA ASP A 225 17.34 -23.71 -22.97
C ASP A 225 16.53 -23.92 -21.67
N LEU A 226 16.28 -25.18 -21.28
CA LEU A 226 15.64 -25.54 -19.99
C LEU A 226 16.62 -25.43 -18.82
N ILE A 227 17.89 -25.71 -19.08
CA ILE A 227 18.98 -25.60 -18.13
C ILE A 227 19.99 -24.64 -18.74
N ARG A 228 19.60 -23.35 -18.85
CA ARG A 228 20.56 -22.35 -19.32
C ARG A 228 21.74 -22.36 -18.35
N PRO A 229 22.97 -22.57 -18.86
CA PRO A 229 24.15 -22.58 -18.03
C PRO A 229 24.51 -21.13 -17.71
N THR A 230 23.79 -20.49 -16.79
CA THR A 230 24.42 -19.46 -15.96
C THR A 230 25.23 -20.17 -14.91
N ARG A 231 26.32 -20.76 -15.41
CA ARG A 231 27.26 -21.52 -14.61
C ARG A 231 28.20 -20.51 -14.00
N CYS A 232 27.87 -20.08 -12.79
CA CYS A 232 28.94 -19.77 -11.86
C CYS A 232 29.74 -21.04 -11.56
N VAL A 233 31.02 -20.87 -11.26
CA VAL A 233 31.79 -21.92 -10.61
C VAL A 233 31.29 -21.99 -9.17
N ILE A 234 30.84 -23.18 -8.76
CA ILE A 234 30.39 -23.43 -7.39
C ILE A 234 31.44 -24.28 -6.70
N GLU A 235 32.10 -23.72 -5.71
CA GLU A 235 33.01 -24.45 -4.84
C GLU A 235 32.39 -24.64 -3.46
N GLU A 236 32.20 -25.90 -3.07
CA GLU A 236 31.67 -26.22 -1.76
C GLU A 236 32.80 -26.26 -0.72
N SER A 237 32.65 -25.43 0.30
CA SER A 237 33.42 -25.50 1.54
C SER A 237 32.57 -26.16 2.64
N GLN A 238 33.19 -26.41 3.79
CA GLN A 238 32.50 -27.08 4.90
C GLN A 238 31.19 -26.40 5.33
N ARG A 239 31.10 -25.06 5.22
CA ARG A 239 29.98 -24.29 5.77
C ARG A 239 29.45 -23.20 4.82
N TYR A 240 29.95 -23.13 3.60
CA TYR A 240 29.51 -22.15 2.61
C TYR A 240 29.78 -22.67 1.19
N LEU A 241 29.13 -22.07 0.21
CA LEU A 241 29.46 -22.16 -1.21
C LEU A 241 30.14 -20.86 -1.63
N ARG A 242 31.24 -20.96 -2.38
CA ARG A 242 31.75 -19.84 -3.18
C ARG A 242 31.10 -19.93 -4.56
N LEU A 243 30.43 -18.87 -4.98
CA LEU A 243 29.83 -18.71 -6.30
C LEU A 243 30.65 -17.68 -7.07
N GLU A 244 31.33 -18.11 -8.12
CA GLU A 244 32.21 -17.27 -8.94
C GLU A 244 31.63 -17.10 -10.35
N HIS A 245 31.30 -15.86 -10.70
CA HIS A 245 30.91 -15.41 -12.04
C HIS A 245 32.08 -14.72 -12.73
N GLU A 246 31.95 -14.42 -14.03
CA GLU A 246 33.01 -13.75 -14.80
C GLU A 246 33.50 -12.43 -14.16
N ASP A 247 32.60 -11.65 -13.57
CA ASP A 247 32.91 -10.32 -13.01
C ASP A 247 32.76 -10.22 -11.48
N LYS A 248 32.32 -11.29 -10.79
CA LYS A 248 31.93 -11.19 -9.38
C LYS A 248 32.02 -12.53 -8.63
N GLU A 249 32.42 -12.46 -7.37
CA GLU A 249 32.32 -13.56 -6.42
C GLU A 249 31.27 -13.27 -5.36
N SER A 250 30.59 -14.31 -4.89
CA SER A 250 29.71 -14.25 -3.72
C SER A 250 29.81 -15.52 -2.88
N TYR A 251 29.47 -15.38 -1.61
CA TYR A 251 29.55 -16.47 -0.63
C TYR A 251 28.18 -16.71 -0.04
N VAL A 252 27.78 -17.99 0.05
CA VAL A 252 26.43 -18.37 0.48
C VAL A 252 26.49 -19.48 1.53
N SER A 253 25.76 -19.33 2.62
CA SER A 253 25.56 -20.36 3.64
C SER A 253 24.09 -20.78 3.72
N TYR A 254 23.87 -22.03 4.10
CA TYR A 254 22.54 -22.59 4.29
C TYR A 254 22.34 -23.09 5.72
N PHE A 255 21.21 -22.75 6.32
CA PHE A 255 20.76 -23.30 7.60
C PHE A 255 19.55 -24.20 7.41
N THR A 256 19.38 -25.16 8.31
CA THR A 256 18.16 -25.95 8.47
C THR A 256 17.74 -25.96 9.93
N VAL A 257 16.46 -26.20 10.19
CA VAL A 257 15.93 -26.30 11.55
C VAL A 257 16.37 -27.61 12.19
N ASN A 258 17.10 -27.52 13.29
CA ASN A 258 17.49 -28.67 14.12
C ASN A 258 16.35 -29.06 15.07
N ALA A 259 15.82 -28.08 15.80
CA ALA A 259 14.75 -28.27 16.76
C ALA A 259 13.96 -26.97 16.95
N ILE A 260 12.70 -27.11 17.33
CA ILE A 260 11.85 -26.01 17.79
C ILE A 260 11.63 -26.26 19.28
N VAL A 261 11.99 -25.28 20.12
CA VAL A 261 11.97 -25.42 21.58
C VAL A 261 10.70 -24.74 22.11
N GLY A 262 9.79 -25.51 22.70
CA GLY A 262 8.49 -24.99 23.15
C GLY A 262 7.48 -24.84 22.01
N GLU A 263 6.36 -24.18 22.28
CA GLU A 263 5.33 -23.87 21.29
C GLU A 263 5.58 -22.49 20.67
N LEU A 264 5.35 -22.38 19.35
CA LEU A 264 5.30 -21.10 18.69
C LEU A 264 3.91 -20.49 18.90
N ASP A 265 3.81 -19.56 19.85
CA ASP A 265 2.55 -18.88 20.13
C ASP A 265 2.06 -18.08 18.92
N PHE A 266 0.80 -18.27 18.54
CA PHE A 266 0.14 -17.47 17.51
C PHE A 266 -1.02 -16.67 18.13
N PRO A 267 -1.11 -15.35 17.87
CA PRO A 267 -0.18 -14.51 17.10
C PRO A 267 1.17 -14.31 17.79
N SER A 268 2.18 -13.84 17.05
CA SER A 268 3.56 -13.47 17.48
C SER A 268 4.68 -14.42 17.02
N SER A 269 4.36 -15.48 16.28
CA SER A 269 5.33 -16.42 15.70
C SER A 269 5.41 -16.34 14.17
N GLU A 270 4.96 -15.24 13.58
CA GLU A 270 4.95 -15.04 12.12
C GLU A 270 6.37 -14.77 11.57
N ILE A 271 7.23 -15.80 11.59
CA ILE A 271 8.65 -15.74 11.24
C ILE A 271 8.89 -15.01 9.91
N PHE A 272 8.10 -15.32 8.88
CA PHE A 272 8.24 -14.71 7.56
C PHE A 272 8.02 -13.19 7.58
N TYR A 273 7.14 -12.70 8.44
CA TYR A 273 6.86 -11.28 8.60
C TYR A 273 7.99 -10.58 9.35
N PHE A 274 8.43 -11.12 10.49
CA PHE A 274 9.48 -10.51 11.31
C PHE A 274 10.87 -10.57 10.65
N GLN A 275 11.16 -11.63 9.89
CA GLN A 275 12.40 -11.76 9.12
C GLN A 275 12.61 -10.56 8.18
N GLN A 276 11.54 -10.05 7.57
CA GLN A 276 11.61 -8.91 6.65
C GLN A 276 11.91 -7.58 7.36
N GLN A 277 11.60 -7.47 8.65
CA GLN A 277 11.88 -6.28 9.45
C GLN A 277 13.29 -6.31 10.04
N GLN A 278 13.78 -7.49 10.39
CA GLN A 278 15.04 -7.67 11.11
C GLN A 278 16.26 -7.45 10.21
N PHE A 279 16.23 -7.92 8.96
CA PHE A 279 17.42 -7.98 8.12
C PHE A 279 17.44 -6.89 7.05
N THR A 280 18.57 -6.16 7.00
CA THR A 280 18.88 -5.18 5.95
C THR A 280 19.59 -5.81 4.74
N PHE A 281 19.70 -7.14 4.72
CA PHE A 281 20.35 -7.93 3.67
C PHE A 281 19.43 -9.07 3.22
N PRO A 282 19.63 -9.64 2.02
CA PRO A 282 18.76 -10.68 1.48
C PRO A 282 18.88 -11.99 2.26
N VAL A 283 17.74 -12.52 2.71
CA VAL A 283 17.61 -13.84 3.33
C VAL A 283 16.51 -14.62 2.61
N ASP A 284 16.85 -15.67 1.87
CA ASP A 284 15.85 -16.49 1.19
C ASP A 284 15.47 -17.70 2.06
N THR A 285 14.23 -18.15 1.93
CA THR A 285 13.73 -19.32 2.66
C THR A 285 13.01 -20.28 1.72
N SER A 286 13.37 -21.57 1.79
CA SER A 286 12.68 -22.66 1.11
C SER A 286 12.00 -23.59 2.11
N MET A 287 10.73 -23.89 1.85
CA MET A 287 9.94 -24.86 2.58
C MET A 287 9.48 -25.98 1.65
N ASN A 288 10.06 -27.17 1.83
CA ASN A 288 9.57 -28.39 1.18
C ASN A 288 8.66 -29.16 2.14
N VAL A 289 7.38 -29.22 1.82
CA VAL A 289 6.34 -29.84 2.64
C VAL A 289 5.80 -31.10 1.95
N GLU A 290 5.95 -32.25 2.61
CA GLU A 290 5.38 -33.53 2.18
C GLU A 290 4.16 -33.85 3.06
N ILE A 291 3.01 -34.08 2.42
CA ILE A 291 1.73 -34.34 3.10
C ILE A 291 1.62 -35.83 3.42
N VAL A 292 1.49 -36.15 4.70
CA VAL A 292 1.32 -37.51 5.21
C VAL A 292 -0.14 -37.72 5.63
N GLU A 293 -0.85 -38.56 4.90
CA GLU A 293 -2.24 -38.93 5.20
C GLU A 293 -2.41 -39.36 6.66
N ASN A 294 -3.51 -38.95 7.29
CA ASN A 294 -3.81 -39.22 8.71
C ASN A 294 -3.55 -40.69 9.12
N ARG A 295 -3.98 -41.67 8.31
CA ARG A 295 -3.78 -43.10 8.61
C ARG A 295 -2.29 -43.49 8.68
N LYS A 296 -1.48 -42.98 7.75
CA LYS A 296 -0.02 -43.22 7.73
C LYS A 296 0.68 -42.46 8.86
N ALA A 297 0.23 -41.24 9.14
CA ALA A 297 0.71 -40.44 10.25
C ALA A 297 0.48 -41.17 11.59
N LEU A 298 -0.75 -41.62 11.88
CA LEU A 298 -1.09 -42.39 13.08
C LEU A 298 -0.24 -43.66 13.22
N THR A 299 0.00 -44.37 12.11
CA THR A 299 0.86 -45.56 12.12
C THR A 299 2.29 -45.21 12.52
N THR A 300 2.83 -44.10 12.00
CA THR A 300 4.18 -43.62 12.31
C THR A 300 4.30 -43.19 13.78
N VAL A 301 3.32 -42.42 14.28
CA VAL A 301 3.27 -41.96 15.68
C VAL A 301 3.16 -43.15 16.64
N ARG A 302 2.26 -44.11 16.37
CA ARG A 302 2.11 -45.33 17.19
C ARG A 302 3.37 -46.20 17.21
N ASN A 303 4.06 -46.31 16.08
CA ASN A 303 5.35 -47.02 16.04
C ASN A 303 6.40 -46.28 16.88
N LYS A 304 6.46 -44.95 16.78
CA LYS A 304 7.40 -44.15 17.58
C LYS A 304 7.12 -44.23 19.08
N LYS A 305 5.83 -44.20 19.46
CA LYS A 305 5.37 -44.44 20.83
C LYS A 305 5.84 -45.79 21.36
N LYS A 306 5.74 -46.83 20.53
CA LYS A 306 6.20 -48.18 20.90
C LYS A 306 7.71 -48.21 21.13
N GLU A 307 8.50 -47.62 20.24
CA GLU A 307 9.96 -47.52 20.41
C GLU A 307 10.35 -46.81 21.71
N LEU A 308 9.69 -45.68 22.02
CA LEU A 308 9.95 -44.92 23.24
C LEU A 308 9.54 -45.69 24.51
N LYS A 309 8.40 -46.42 24.47
CA LYS A 309 8.00 -47.31 25.56
C LYS A 309 8.97 -48.47 25.76
N ASP A 310 9.51 -49.02 24.67
CA ASP A 310 10.50 -50.08 24.75
C ASP A 310 11.81 -49.56 25.38
N LEU A 311 12.23 -48.33 25.06
CA LEU A 311 13.37 -47.65 25.69
C LEU A 311 13.15 -47.39 27.19
N ASP A 312 11.97 -46.88 27.57
CA ASP A 312 11.58 -46.68 28.98
C ASP A 312 11.56 -47.99 29.77
N ASN A 313 10.97 -49.04 29.19
CA ASN A 313 10.98 -50.38 29.77
C ASN A 313 12.39 -50.95 29.93
N HIS A 314 13.28 -50.71 28.96
CA HIS A 314 14.68 -51.14 29.06
C HIS A 314 15.45 -50.40 30.15
N ALA A 315 15.24 -49.09 30.29
CA ALA A 315 15.83 -48.31 31.38
C ALA A 315 15.36 -48.82 32.75
N TYR A 316 14.04 -49.05 32.88
CA TYR A 316 13.45 -49.61 34.09
C TYR A 316 14.00 -51.02 34.43
N GLN A 317 14.10 -51.92 33.43
CA GLN A 317 14.66 -53.26 33.61
C GLN A 317 16.16 -53.27 33.94
N ALA A 318 16.91 -52.27 33.45
CA ALA A 318 18.32 -52.10 33.77
C ALA A 318 18.56 -51.45 35.15
N GLY A 319 17.50 -51.05 35.86
CA GLY A 319 17.61 -50.33 37.14
C GLY A 319 18.16 -48.91 37.00
N SER A 320 18.11 -48.34 35.79
CA SER A 320 18.50 -46.96 35.50
C SER A 320 17.26 -46.07 35.40
N GLU A 321 17.36 -44.82 35.86
CA GLU A 321 16.29 -43.84 35.65
C GLU A 321 16.12 -43.54 34.16
N THR A 322 14.87 -43.54 33.69
CA THR A 322 14.53 -43.09 32.33
C THR A 322 14.91 -41.62 32.20
N SER A 323 15.65 -41.27 31.14
CA SER A 323 16.01 -39.88 30.88
C SER A 323 14.76 -39.02 30.70
N SER A 324 14.75 -37.80 31.27
CA SER A 324 13.66 -36.83 31.12
C SER A 324 13.20 -36.66 29.66
N ASN A 325 14.15 -36.62 28.72
CA ASN A 325 13.89 -36.49 27.29
C ASN A 325 13.01 -37.62 26.70
N VAL A 326 13.07 -38.84 27.25
CA VAL A 326 12.25 -39.97 26.79
C VAL A 326 10.83 -39.86 27.35
N VAL A 327 10.69 -39.36 28.58
CA VAL A 327 9.38 -39.10 29.21
C VAL A 327 8.66 -37.97 28.46
N ASP A 328 9.33 -36.84 28.25
CA ASP A 328 8.75 -35.70 27.53
C ASP A 328 8.36 -36.06 26.08
N ALA A 329 9.18 -36.91 25.43
CA ALA A 329 8.88 -37.42 24.09
C ALA A 329 7.68 -38.37 24.07
N LEU A 330 7.47 -39.17 25.12
CA LEU A 330 6.29 -40.02 25.25
C LEU A 330 5.02 -39.19 25.40
N ASP A 331 5.04 -38.16 26.24
CA ASP A 331 3.90 -37.25 26.44
C ASP A 331 3.56 -36.52 25.13
N SER A 332 4.55 -35.97 24.44
CA SER A 332 4.38 -35.31 23.14
C SER A 332 3.78 -36.23 22.07
N VAL A 333 4.21 -37.49 22.05
CA VAL A 333 3.71 -38.50 21.10
C VAL A 333 2.27 -38.91 21.44
N ASP A 334 1.90 -38.95 22.73
CA ASP A 334 0.55 -39.27 23.20
C ASP A 334 -0.45 -38.15 22.88
N GLU A 335 -0.04 -36.89 23.05
CA GLU A 335 -0.82 -35.72 22.62
C GLU A 335 -1.00 -35.72 21.10
N LEU A 336 0.07 -35.91 20.33
CA LEU A 336 0.01 -35.95 18.88
C LEU A 336 -0.86 -37.09 18.37
N GLU A 337 -0.82 -38.27 18.99
CA GLU A 337 -1.71 -39.40 18.66
C GLU A 337 -3.18 -39.02 18.91
N THR A 338 -3.47 -38.47 20.09
CA THR A 338 -4.84 -38.06 20.49
C THR A 338 -5.41 -37.03 19.52
N ASP A 339 -4.62 -36.02 19.17
CA ASP A 339 -5.02 -34.97 18.26
C ASP A 339 -5.26 -35.47 16.83
N LEU A 340 -4.40 -36.35 16.32
CA LEU A 340 -4.60 -36.96 15.01
C LEU A 340 -5.84 -37.86 14.98
N ASP A 341 -6.14 -38.54 16.09
CA ASP A 341 -7.34 -39.35 16.22
C ASP A 341 -8.62 -38.50 16.31
N GLN A 342 -8.58 -37.33 16.94
CA GLN A 342 -9.73 -36.43 17.05
C GLN A 342 -9.95 -35.60 15.77
N SER A 343 -8.92 -34.92 15.28
CA SER A 343 -9.00 -33.99 14.15
C SER A 343 -9.18 -34.68 12.80
N LYS A 344 -8.69 -35.92 12.67
CA LYS A 344 -8.55 -36.63 11.39
C LYS A 344 -7.73 -35.86 10.33
N GLU A 345 -6.93 -34.89 10.76
CA GLU A 345 -6.07 -34.09 9.87
C GLU A 345 -4.83 -34.87 9.42
N SER A 346 -4.24 -34.41 8.31
CA SER A 346 -2.95 -34.92 7.83
C SER A 346 -1.81 -34.33 8.65
N MET A 347 -0.69 -35.05 8.72
CA MET A 347 0.58 -34.53 9.25
C MET A 347 1.45 -34.06 8.10
N TYR A 348 2.36 -33.12 8.37
CA TYR A 348 3.23 -32.54 7.35
C TYR A 348 4.69 -32.75 7.76
N LYS A 349 5.48 -33.28 6.83
CA LYS A 349 6.93 -33.33 6.98
C LYS A 349 7.51 -32.09 6.32
N LEU A 350 8.08 -31.21 7.13
CA LEU A 350 8.65 -29.94 6.72
C LEU A 350 10.18 -30.05 6.65
N SER A 351 10.74 -29.71 5.49
CA SER A 351 12.11 -29.22 5.35
C SER A 351 12.06 -27.70 5.31
N TYR A 352 12.82 -27.02 6.17
CA TYR A 352 12.85 -25.57 6.24
C TYR A 352 14.32 -25.14 6.13
N VAL A 353 14.66 -24.52 5.00
CA VAL A 353 16.05 -24.16 4.65
C VAL A 353 16.15 -22.66 4.46
N ILE A 354 17.14 -22.04 5.08
CA ILE A 354 17.41 -20.60 5.01
C ILE A 354 18.72 -20.39 4.27
N ARG A 355 18.75 -19.46 3.32
CA ARG A 355 19.91 -19.06 2.54
C ARG A 355 20.35 -17.66 2.96
N VAL A 356 21.62 -17.52 3.30
CA VAL A 356 22.26 -16.25 3.60
C VAL A 356 23.38 -16.02 2.59
N SER A 357 23.40 -14.86 1.93
CA SER A 357 24.42 -14.48 0.95
C SER A 357 25.19 -13.24 1.39
N ALA A 358 26.45 -13.13 0.96
CA ALA A 358 27.32 -11.99 1.21
C ALA A 358 28.40 -11.85 0.13
N PRO A 359 28.97 -10.64 -0.05
CA PRO A 359 30.07 -10.42 -1.00
C PRO A 359 31.39 -11.04 -0.55
N ASP A 360 31.59 -11.24 0.75
CA ASP A 360 32.81 -11.81 1.32
C ASP A 360 32.52 -12.68 2.56
N LEU A 361 33.54 -13.40 3.03
CA LEU A 361 33.41 -14.37 4.13
C LEU A 361 33.20 -13.73 5.50
N ASP A 362 33.74 -12.55 5.74
CA ASP A 362 33.60 -11.87 7.04
C ASP A 362 32.17 -11.35 7.19
N GLU A 363 31.65 -10.75 6.13
CA GLU A 363 30.26 -10.32 6.05
C GLU A 363 29.29 -11.52 6.07
N LEU A 364 29.61 -12.63 5.38
CA LEU A 364 28.81 -13.86 5.46
C LEU A 364 28.69 -14.35 6.89
N LYS A 365 29.80 -14.35 7.63
CA LYS A 365 29.83 -14.78 9.02
C LYS A 365 28.96 -13.88 9.89
N ARG A 366 29.09 -12.56 9.77
CA ARG A 366 28.26 -11.59 10.49
C ARG A 366 26.77 -11.82 10.24
N ARG A 367 26.37 -11.88 8.97
CA ARG A 367 24.97 -12.14 8.58
C ARG A 367 24.45 -13.48 9.08
N CYS A 368 25.29 -14.52 9.04
CA CYS A 368 24.95 -15.84 9.56
C CYS A 368 24.71 -15.84 11.07
N ASP A 369 25.52 -15.10 11.83
CA ASP A 369 25.37 -14.99 13.27
C ASP A 369 24.08 -14.22 13.61
N GLU A 370 23.78 -13.11 12.91
CA GLU A 370 22.53 -12.36 13.06
C GLU A 370 21.28 -13.19 12.72
N VAL A 371 21.33 -13.98 11.64
CA VAL A 371 20.23 -14.89 11.29
C VAL A 371 20.04 -15.95 12.36
N LYS A 372 21.12 -16.49 12.90
CA LYS A 372 21.03 -17.49 13.95
C LYS A 372 20.41 -16.92 15.23
N ASP A 373 20.84 -15.73 15.65
CA ASP A 373 20.34 -15.07 16.86
C ASP A 373 18.84 -14.75 16.74
N PHE A 374 18.39 -14.22 15.59
CA PHE A 374 16.97 -13.97 15.33
C PHE A 374 16.09 -15.22 15.46
N TYR A 375 16.50 -16.34 14.85
CA TYR A 375 15.73 -17.59 14.98
C TYR A 375 15.84 -18.19 16.39
N ASP A 376 16.99 -18.02 17.06
CA ASP A 376 17.20 -18.47 18.43
C ASP A 376 16.25 -17.77 19.42
N ASP A 377 15.96 -16.48 19.22
CA ASP A 377 14.99 -15.67 19.97
C ASP A 377 13.53 -16.11 19.76
N LEU A 378 13.23 -16.66 18.58
CA LEU A 378 11.94 -17.29 18.26
C LEU A 378 11.88 -18.76 18.68
N ASN A 379 12.85 -19.22 19.49
CA ASN A 379 13.01 -20.60 19.94
C ASN A 379 13.20 -21.64 18.81
N VAL A 380 13.63 -21.21 17.62
CA VAL A 380 13.94 -22.09 16.49
C VAL A 380 15.44 -22.27 16.40
N LYS A 381 15.93 -23.46 16.75
CA LYS A 381 17.36 -23.76 16.76
C LYS A 381 17.83 -24.13 15.37
N LEU A 382 18.60 -23.24 14.76
CA LEU A 382 19.21 -23.47 13.44
C LEU A 382 20.53 -24.24 13.56
N VAL A 383 20.78 -25.07 12.57
CA VAL A 383 22.08 -25.72 12.35
C VAL A 383 22.54 -25.51 10.92
N ARG A 384 23.85 -25.48 10.74
CA ARG A 384 24.52 -25.41 9.44
C ARG A 384 25.29 -26.73 9.21
N PRO A 385 24.67 -27.73 8.57
CA PRO A 385 25.25 -29.06 8.41
C PRO A 385 26.52 -28.99 7.56
N ALA A 386 27.61 -29.58 8.05
CA ALA A 386 28.92 -29.41 7.42
C ALA A 386 29.06 -30.29 6.16
N GLY A 387 29.33 -29.67 5.01
CA GLY A 387 29.52 -30.38 3.74
C GLY A 387 28.23 -30.72 2.97
N ASP A 388 27.10 -30.15 3.37
CA ASP A 388 25.79 -30.37 2.74
C ASP A 388 25.23 -29.11 2.04
N MET A 389 26.04 -28.07 1.89
CA MET A 389 25.62 -26.76 1.39
C MET A 389 25.05 -26.86 -0.03
N LEU A 390 25.66 -27.67 -0.89
CA LEU A 390 25.21 -27.85 -2.28
C LEU A 390 23.87 -28.61 -2.35
N GLY A 391 23.65 -29.52 -1.40
CA GLY A 391 22.39 -30.25 -1.28
C GLY A 391 21.25 -29.34 -0.82
N LEU A 392 21.49 -28.54 0.23
CA LEU A 392 20.54 -27.54 0.74
C LEU A 392 20.25 -26.45 -0.30
N HIS A 393 21.26 -26.00 -1.05
CA HIS A 393 21.09 -25.09 -2.19
C HIS A 393 20.06 -25.63 -3.20
N SER A 394 20.07 -26.94 -3.48
CA SER A 394 19.17 -27.56 -4.45
C SER A 394 17.70 -27.56 -4.01
N GLU A 395 17.40 -27.39 -2.72
CA GLU A 395 16.03 -27.30 -2.22
C GLU A 395 15.32 -26.00 -2.64
N PHE A 396 16.04 -24.97 -3.07
CA PHE A 396 15.44 -23.74 -3.56
C PHE A 396 14.98 -23.82 -5.02
N LEU A 397 15.45 -24.82 -5.78
CA LEU A 397 15.10 -24.95 -7.19
C LEU A 397 13.63 -25.38 -7.35
N PRO A 398 12.88 -24.85 -8.34
CA PRO A 398 11.52 -25.29 -8.59
C PRO A 398 11.40 -26.81 -8.80
N ALA A 399 10.40 -27.40 -8.16
CA ALA A 399 10.06 -28.82 -8.15
C ALA A 399 11.18 -29.73 -7.59
N SER A 400 12.07 -29.16 -6.77
CA SER A 400 13.02 -29.89 -5.93
C SER A 400 12.29 -30.74 -4.88
N LYS A 401 13.09 -31.53 -4.16
CA LYS A 401 12.63 -32.32 -3.02
C LYS A 401 13.57 -32.08 -1.86
N ARG A 402 13.08 -32.35 -0.64
CA ARG A 402 13.91 -32.41 0.57
C ARG A 402 15.18 -33.23 0.32
N TYR A 403 16.33 -32.66 0.67
CA TYR A 403 17.65 -33.26 0.49
C TYR A 403 18.02 -34.14 1.69
N ILE A 404 17.94 -33.60 2.92
CA ILE A 404 18.30 -34.30 4.17
C ILE A 404 17.04 -34.68 4.95
N ASN A 405 16.95 -35.94 5.39
CA ASN A 405 15.84 -36.40 6.24
C ASN A 405 16.12 -36.24 7.74
N ASP A 406 17.37 -36.04 8.15
CA ASP A 406 17.77 -35.96 9.57
C ASP A 406 17.21 -34.72 10.28
N TYR A 407 16.90 -33.66 9.54
CA TYR A 407 16.39 -32.39 10.05
C TYR A 407 14.91 -32.16 9.73
N VAL A 408 14.18 -33.22 9.38
CA VAL A 408 12.75 -33.10 9.05
C VAL A 408 11.93 -32.78 10.28
N GLN A 409 11.07 -31.76 10.18
CA GLN A 409 10.14 -31.39 11.25
C GLN A 409 8.76 -31.97 10.96
N TYR A 410 8.16 -32.64 11.94
CA TYR A 410 6.80 -33.15 11.84
C TYR A 410 5.84 -32.13 12.44
N VAL A 411 5.03 -31.52 11.59
CA VAL A 411 4.20 -30.36 11.96
C VAL A 411 2.75 -30.56 11.52
N LYS A 412 1.86 -29.74 12.08
CA LYS A 412 0.44 -29.67 11.71
C LYS A 412 0.21 -28.56 10.67
N SER A 413 -0.99 -28.53 10.10
CA SER A 413 -1.42 -27.47 9.18
C SER A 413 -1.39 -26.09 9.85
N ASP A 414 -1.72 -26.07 11.15
CA ASP A 414 -1.75 -24.90 12.01
C ASP A 414 -0.38 -24.24 12.16
N PHE A 415 0.66 -25.02 12.43
CA PHE A 415 2.05 -24.54 12.49
C PHE A 415 2.47 -23.86 11.18
N LEU A 416 2.18 -24.46 10.03
CA LEU A 416 2.55 -23.90 8.73
C LEU A 416 1.83 -22.57 8.46
N ALA A 417 0.58 -22.43 8.94
CA ALA A 417 -0.18 -21.19 8.85
C ALA A 417 0.36 -20.10 9.79
N GLY A 418 0.83 -20.49 10.97
CA GLY A 418 1.38 -19.58 11.98
C GLY A 418 2.67 -18.88 11.55
N LEU A 419 3.40 -19.43 10.57
CA LEU A 419 4.65 -18.83 10.07
C LEU A 419 4.46 -17.48 9.35
N GLY A 420 3.23 -17.12 8.96
CA GLY A 420 2.95 -15.84 8.30
C GLY A 420 3.40 -15.76 6.84
N PHE A 421 3.33 -16.85 6.08
CA PHE A 421 3.76 -16.84 4.68
C PHE A 421 2.93 -15.84 3.83
N GLY A 422 3.62 -14.92 3.14
CA GLY A 422 3.01 -13.82 2.39
C GLY A 422 2.59 -12.60 3.21
N ALA A 423 2.75 -12.64 4.54
CA ALA A 423 2.52 -11.49 5.41
C ALA A 423 3.65 -10.47 5.22
N THR A 424 3.28 -9.22 4.95
CA THR A 424 4.25 -8.14 4.70
C THR A 424 3.74 -6.81 5.24
N GLN A 425 4.57 -5.78 5.13
CA GLN A 425 4.19 -4.39 5.29
C GLN A 425 4.27 -3.66 3.96
N GLN A 426 3.30 -3.91 3.09
CA GLN A 426 3.20 -3.11 1.87
C GLN A 426 2.41 -1.84 2.14
N LEU A 427 2.92 -0.72 1.64
CA LEU A 427 2.31 0.58 1.81
C LEU A 427 2.55 1.43 0.56
N GLY A 428 1.49 2.07 0.07
CA GLY A 428 1.54 2.90 -1.14
C GLY A 428 1.72 2.11 -2.45
N GLU A 429 1.92 2.84 -3.53
CA GLU A 429 2.09 2.33 -4.88
C GLU A 429 3.56 1.96 -5.17
N THR A 430 3.78 1.22 -6.27
CA THR A 430 5.13 0.90 -6.77
C THR A 430 5.78 2.09 -7.49
N THR A 431 4.97 3.03 -7.99
CA THR A 431 5.41 4.21 -8.75
C THR A 431 4.51 5.40 -8.40
N GLY A 432 4.94 6.62 -8.70
CA GLY A 432 4.16 7.83 -8.44
C GLY A 432 4.95 8.89 -7.71
N ILE A 433 4.27 9.61 -6.82
CA ILE A 433 4.87 10.65 -5.99
C ILE A 433 5.61 9.99 -4.83
N TYR A 434 6.94 10.07 -4.81
CA TYR A 434 7.72 9.64 -3.66
C TYR A 434 7.42 10.53 -2.44
N MET A 435 7.00 9.92 -1.33
CA MET A 435 6.69 10.63 -0.08
C MET A 435 7.71 10.39 1.03
N GLY A 436 8.39 9.24 1.00
CA GLY A 436 9.18 8.79 2.13
C GLY A 436 9.44 7.30 2.11
N TYR A 437 9.75 6.74 3.28
CA TYR A 437 9.98 5.31 3.44
C TYR A 437 9.29 4.77 4.69
N SER A 438 8.92 3.49 4.62
CA SER A 438 8.39 2.76 5.76
C SER A 438 9.46 2.65 6.86
N VAL A 439 9.12 3.04 8.08
CA VAL A 439 10.06 2.98 9.22
C VAL A 439 10.44 1.54 9.56
N ASP A 440 9.51 0.60 9.38
CA ASP A 440 9.71 -0.80 9.76
C ASP A 440 10.47 -1.62 8.72
N THR A 441 10.39 -1.23 7.43
CA THR A 441 10.94 -2.03 6.33
C THR A 441 11.98 -1.28 5.49
N GLY A 442 12.17 0.02 5.72
CA GLY A 442 13.05 0.88 4.92
C GLY A 442 12.57 1.09 3.48
N ARG A 443 11.39 0.57 3.11
CA ARG A 443 10.91 0.58 1.73
C ARG A 443 10.38 1.94 1.34
N ASN A 444 10.75 2.40 0.15
CA ASN A 444 10.20 3.62 -0.43
C ASN A 444 8.68 3.53 -0.59
N VAL A 445 7.97 4.60 -0.23
CA VAL A 445 6.52 4.74 -0.30
C VAL A 445 6.19 5.79 -1.36
N TYR A 446 5.51 5.34 -2.41
CA TYR A 446 5.00 6.21 -3.47
C TYR A 446 3.49 6.35 -3.31
N LEU A 447 2.95 7.51 -3.69
CA LEU A 447 1.51 7.79 -3.71
C LEU A 447 1.02 8.16 -5.10
N GLN A 448 -0.18 7.69 -5.47
CA GLN A 448 -0.93 8.19 -6.64
C GLN A 448 -2.36 8.57 -6.26
N PRO A 449 -2.57 9.77 -5.68
CA PRO A 449 -3.89 10.17 -5.17
C PRO A 449 -5.03 10.04 -6.18
N SER A 450 -4.78 10.29 -7.48
CA SER A 450 -5.79 10.23 -8.55
C SER A 450 -6.41 8.85 -8.76
N LEU A 451 -5.72 7.76 -8.37
CA LEU A 451 -6.19 6.39 -8.59
C LEU A 451 -7.50 6.07 -7.86
N ALA A 452 -7.80 6.75 -6.74
CA ALA A 452 -9.01 6.45 -5.97
C ALA A 452 -10.31 6.65 -6.78
N SER A 453 -10.33 7.62 -7.70
CA SER A 453 -11.49 7.88 -8.58
C SER A 453 -11.63 6.92 -9.75
N GLN A 454 -10.61 6.12 -10.07
CA GLN A 454 -10.58 5.26 -11.26
C GLN A 454 -11.21 3.88 -11.02
N GLY A 455 -11.64 3.58 -9.78
CA GLY A 455 -12.33 2.32 -9.46
C GLY A 455 -11.41 1.10 -9.57
N ILE A 456 -10.14 1.27 -9.24
CA ILE A 456 -9.14 0.19 -9.30
C ILE A 456 -9.52 -0.91 -8.32
N LYS A 457 -9.39 -2.15 -8.76
CA LYS A 457 -9.78 -3.33 -7.97
C LYS A 457 -8.99 -3.37 -6.65
N GLY A 458 -9.71 -3.31 -5.53
CA GLY A 458 -9.16 -3.50 -4.19
C GLY A 458 -8.93 -2.22 -3.39
N THR A 459 -9.28 -1.05 -3.91
CA THR A 459 -9.29 0.18 -3.09
C THR A 459 -10.40 0.12 -2.04
N VAL A 460 -10.17 0.67 -0.85
CA VAL A 460 -11.17 0.70 0.24
C VAL A 460 -12.30 1.70 -0.01
N THR A 461 -12.03 2.70 -0.85
CA THR A 461 -13.03 3.69 -1.24
C THR A 461 -12.83 4.07 -2.71
N ASN A 462 -13.88 4.66 -3.28
CA ASN A 462 -13.85 5.27 -4.60
C ASN A 462 -13.79 6.81 -4.52
N ALA A 463 -13.67 7.36 -3.30
CA ALA A 463 -13.61 8.80 -3.05
C ALA A 463 -12.15 9.23 -2.84
N LEU A 464 -11.82 10.42 -3.35
CA LEU A 464 -10.46 10.98 -3.42
C LEU A 464 -10.09 11.83 -2.19
N ALA A 465 -10.92 11.83 -1.14
CA ALA A 465 -10.64 12.68 0.01
C ALA A 465 -9.46 12.14 0.82
N SER A 466 -8.66 13.05 1.35
CA SER A 466 -7.52 12.75 2.20
C SER A 466 -7.66 13.49 3.54
N ALA A 467 -7.19 12.89 4.62
CA ALA A 467 -7.20 13.53 5.93
C ALA A 467 -5.81 13.53 6.55
N PHE A 468 -5.39 14.68 7.07
CA PHE A 468 -4.15 14.89 7.80
C PHE A 468 -4.51 15.33 9.22
N VAL A 469 -4.26 14.46 10.21
CA VAL A 469 -4.71 14.61 11.60
C VAL A 469 -3.54 14.46 12.58
N GLY A 470 -3.64 15.00 13.79
CA GLY A 470 -2.61 14.90 14.83
C GLY A 470 -2.26 16.25 15.48
N SER A 471 -1.39 16.25 16.48
CA SER A 471 -1.08 17.46 17.26
C SER A 471 -0.29 18.53 16.48
N LEU A 472 -0.25 19.76 17.00
CA LEU A 472 0.56 20.86 16.46
C LEU A 472 2.06 20.48 16.43
N GLY A 473 2.75 20.89 15.37
CA GLY A 473 4.19 20.63 15.21
C GLY A 473 4.57 19.19 14.84
N GLY A 474 3.59 18.30 14.60
CA GLY A 474 3.85 16.91 14.21
C GLY A 474 4.33 16.71 12.76
N GLY A 475 4.24 17.73 11.89
CA GLY A 475 4.58 17.64 10.47
C GLY A 475 3.38 17.53 9.51
N LYS A 476 2.15 17.76 9.99
CA LYS A 476 0.91 17.74 9.20
C LYS A 476 0.98 18.65 7.97
N SER A 477 1.15 19.96 8.20
CA SER A 477 1.19 20.96 7.14
C SER A 477 2.32 20.69 6.17
N PHE A 478 3.48 20.26 6.68
CA PHE A 478 4.63 19.88 5.85
C PHE A 478 4.31 18.74 4.89
N CYS A 479 3.79 17.61 5.39
CA CYS A 479 3.43 16.46 4.57
C CYS A 479 2.35 16.79 3.54
N ASN A 480 1.32 17.55 3.96
CA ASN A 480 0.27 18.00 3.07
C ASN A 480 0.81 18.90 1.95
N ASN A 481 1.64 19.90 2.29
CA ASN A 481 2.29 20.79 1.32
C ASN A 481 3.15 20.01 0.33
N LEU A 482 3.91 19.02 0.81
CA LEU A 482 4.73 18.15 -0.03
C LEU A 482 3.88 17.35 -1.03
N LEU A 483 2.78 16.75 -0.56
CA LEU A 483 1.87 16.00 -1.44
C LEU A 483 1.19 16.90 -2.47
N VAL A 484 0.71 18.08 -2.07
CA VAL A 484 0.08 19.06 -2.98
C VAL A 484 1.09 19.55 -4.02
N TYR A 485 2.30 19.93 -3.60
CA TYR A 485 3.38 20.37 -4.47
C TYR A 485 3.70 19.33 -5.55
N TYR A 486 3.96 18.09 -5.17
CA TYR A 486 4.23 17.04 -6.14
C TYR A 486 3.01 16.67 -6.98
N SER A 487 1.80 16.73 -6.42
CA SER A 487 0.57 16.49 -7.21
C SER A 487 0.41 17.53 -8.32
N VAL A 488 0.74 18.80 -8.04
CA VAL A 488 0.76 19.88 -9.03
C VAL A 488 1.85 19.66 -10.08
N LEU A 489 3.07 19.27 -9.68
CA LEU A 489 4.14 18.91 -10.61
C LEU A 489 3.76 17.74 -11.53
N PHE A 490 3.00 16.77 -11.03
CA PHE A 490 2.50 15.63 -11.82
C PHE A 490 1.33 15.99 -12.75
N GLY A 491 0.94 17.27 -12.81
CA GLY A 491 -0.07 17.79 -13.73
C GLY A 491 -1.42 18.06 -13.09
N GLY A 492 -1.55 17.91 -11.77
CA GLY A 492 -2.72 18.30 -11.03
C GLY A 492 -2.89 19.82 -10.94
N GLN A 493 -4.09 20.23 -10.52
CA GLN A 493 -4.36 21.61 -10.09
C GLN A 493 -4.80 21.64 -8.64
N ALA A 494 -4.44 22.67 -7.89
CA ALA A 494 -4.83 22.81 -6.50
C ALA A 494 -5.38 24.21 -6.19
N VAL A 495 -6.37 24.25 -5.30
CA VAL A 495 -6.81 25.44 -4.56
C VAL A 495 -6.61 25.16 -3.08
N ILE A 496 -5.77 25.95 -2.42
CA ILE A 496 -5.52 25.88 -0.97
C ILE A 496 -6.25 27.03 -0.28
N LEU A 497 -7.08 26.72 0.70
CA LEU A 497 -7.62 27.70 1.64
C LEU A 497 -6.67 27.80 2.83
N ASP A 498 -6.00 28.95 2.97
CA ASP A 498 -4.92 29.19 3.91
C ASP A 498 -5.31 30.26 4.95
N PRO A 499 -6.02 29.90 6.03
CA PRO A 499 -6.44 30.86 7.05
C PRO A 499 -5.27 31.43 7.85
N LYS A 500 -4.10 30.80 7.83
CA LYS A 500 -2.92 31.27 8.59
C LYS A 500 -1.95 32.10 7.76
N SER A 501 -2.20 32.20 6.45
CA SER A 501 -1.31 32.88 5.50
C SER A 501 0.13 32.33 5.50
N GLU A 502 0.31 31.05 5.83
CA GLU A 502 1.63 30.41 5.95
C GLU A 502 2.33 30.23 4.59
N ARG A 503 1.61 30.38 3.47
CA ARG A 503 2.12 30.10 2.11
C ARG A 503 2.33 31.35 1.25
N GLY A 504 2.27 32.54 1.86
CA GLY A 504 2.31 33.83 1.14
C GLY A 504 3.61 34.10 0.38
N ASN A 505 4.73 33.50 0.81
CA ASN A 505 6.06 33.67 0.20
C ASN A 505 6.42 32.57 -0.82
N TRP A 506 5.51 31.65 -1.16
CA TRP A 506 5.82 30.50 -2.03
C TRP A 506 6.29 30.89 -3.44
N LYS A 507 5.89 32.06 -3.95
CA LYS A 507 6.44 32.58 -5.21
C LYS A 507 7.94 32.87 -5.13
N GLU A 508 8.44 33.26 -3.97
CA GLU A 508 9.83 33.60 -3.73
C GLU A 508 10.65 32.35 -3.36
N THR A 509 10.06 31.44 -2.58
CA THR A 509 10.73 30.23 -2.08
C THR A 509 10.65 29.05 -3.06
N LEU A 510 9.73 29.06 -4.02
CA LEU A 510 9.60 28.05 -5.09
C LEU A 510 9.70 28.70 -6.49
N PRO A 511 10.86 29.32 -6.83
CA PRO A 511 11.02 30.09 -8.07
C PRO A 511 10.77 29.29 -9.35
N GLU A 512 11.01 27.97 -9.32
CA GLU A 512 10.83 27.07 -10.47
C GLU A 512 9.38 26.94 -10.93
N ILE A 513 8.41 27.12 -10.02
CA ILE A 513 6.98 27.05 -10.32
C ILE A 513 6.25 28.37 -10.07
N ALA A 514 6.95 29.44 -9.67
CA ALA A 514 6.36 30.72 -9.27
C ALA A 514 5.37 31.32 -10.30
N HIS A 515 5.61 31.08 -11.60
CA HIS A 515 4.74 31.53 -12.69
C HIS A 515 3.39 30.78 -12.75
N GLU A 516 3.30 29.58 -12.18
CA GLU A 516 2.08 28.79 -12.03
C GLU A 516 1.48 28.89 -10.62
N ILE A 517 2.08 29.66 -9.71
CA ILE A 517 1.50 29.98 -8.39
C ILE A 517 0.66 31.26 -8.49
N ASN A 518 -0.58 31.19 -8.06
CA ASN A 518 -1.44 32.34 -7.83
C ASN A 518 -1.74 32.46 -6.33
N ILE A 519 -1.51 33.64 -5.73
CA ILE A 519 -1.77 33.90 -4.32
C ILE A 519 -2.72 35.09 -4.26
N VAL A 520 -3.88 34.88 -3.66
CA VAL A 520 -4.91 35.90 -3.45
C VAL A 520 -5.05 36.09 -1.95
N ASN A 521 -4.72 37.28 -1.47
CA ASN A 521 -4.82 37.63 -0.06
C ASN A 521 -6.12 38.39 0.19
N LEU A 522 -7.06 37.81 0.92
CA LEU A 522 -8.39 38.38 1.18
C LEU A 522 -8.38 39.14 2.50
N THR A 523 -7.83 40.37 2.47
CA THR A 523 -7.83 41.32 3.59
C THR A 523 -8.85 42.44 3.37
N SER A 524 -9.08 43.27 4.38
CA SER A 524 -9.90 44.50 4.27
C SER A 524 -9.25 45.65 3.47
N ASP A 525 -8.11 45.42 2.82
CA ASP A 525 -7.45 46.43 1.99
C ASP A 525 -8.32 46.83 0.79
N LYS A 526 -8.32 48.12 0.44
CA LYS A 526 -9.15 48.67 -0.64
C LYS A 526 -8.89 48.03 -2.00
N ASP A 527 -7.66 47.59 -2.24
CA ASP A 527 -7.27 46.92 -3.48
C ASP A 527 -7.95 45.54 -3.63
N ASN A 528 -8.48 44.98 -2.54
CA ASN A 528 -9.24 43.73 -2.51
C ASN A 528 -10.76 43.95 -2.56
N ALA A 529 -11.24 45.18 -2.72
CA ALA A 529 -12.67 45.44 -2.83
C ALA A 529 -13.27 44.66 -4.01
N GLY A 530 -14.39 43.97 -3.77
CA GLY A 530 -15.14 43.24 -4.78
C GLY A 530 -14.53 41.91 -5.25
N LEU A 531 -13.39 41.43 -4.72
CA LEU A 531 -12.77 40.19 -5.20
C LEU A 531 -13.63 38.94 -4.97
N LEU A 532 -14.50 38.95 -3.97
CA LEU A 532 -15.44 37.88 -3.64
C LEU A 532 -16.87 38.21 -4.09
N ASP A 533 -17.06 39.23 -4.91
CA ASP A 533 -18.37 39.49 -5.50
C ASP A 533 -18.76 38.30 -6.40
N PRO A 534 -19.98 37.74 -6.26
CA PRO A 534 -20.45 36.63 -7.09
C PRO A 534 -20.32 36.88 -8.60
N PHE A 535 -20.46 38.13 -9.05
CA PHE A 535 -20.34 38.50 -10.46
C PHE A 535 -18.88 38.64 -10.94
N VAL A 536 -17.92 38.71 -10.02
CA VAL A 536 -16.47 38.77 -10.30
C VAL A 536 -15.86 37.37 -10.26
N ILE A 537 -16.21 36.56 -9.28
CA ILE A 537 -15.55 35.26 -9.03
C ILE A 537 -16.08 34.12 -9.90
N MET A 538 -17.36 34.18 -10.32
CA MET A 538 -17.99 33.12 -11.09
C MET A 538 -17.88 33.36 -12.60
N LYS A 539 -17.39 32.35 -13.34
CA LYS A 539 -17.33 32.41 -14.80
C LYS A 539 -18.72 32.40 -15.45
N ASN A 540 -19.66 31.67 -14.88
CA ASN A 540 -21.02 31.55 -15.38
C ASN A 540 -21.93 32.59 -14.73
N VAL A 541 -22.46 33.51 -15.55
CA VAL A 541 -23.34 34.61 -15.13
C VAL A 541 -24.61 34.13 -14.40
N LYS A 542 -25.15 32.95 -14.74
CA LYS A 542 -26.32 32.40 -14.02
C LYS A 542 -25.98 31.84 -12.65
N ASP A 543 -24.78 31.26 -12.52
CA ASP A 543 -24.31 30.76 -11.24
C ASP A 543 -23.94 31.94 -10.34
N ALA A 544 -23.38 33.02 -10.92
CA ALA A 544 -23.21 34.32 -10.26
C ALA A 544 -24.54 34.90 -9.73
N GLU A 545 -25.60 34.93 -10.56
CA GLU A 545 -26.94 35.39 -10.14
C GLU A 545 -27.46 34.57 -8.95
N SER A 546 -27.31 33.24 -9.01
CA SER A 546 -27.78 32.34 -7.97
C SER A 546 -27.02 32.57 -6.67
N LEU A 547 -25.68 32.67 -6.74
CA LEU A 547 -24.84 32.94 -5.58
C LEU A 547 -25.10 34.33 -5.00
N ALA A 548 -25.33 35.36 -5.82
CA ALA A 548 -25.71 36.69 -5.35
C ALA A 548 -27.03 36.68 -4.57
N ILE A 549 -28.03 35.91 -5.03
CA ILE A 549 -29.28 35.72 -4.28
C ILE A 549 -29.00 35.01 -2.95
N ASP A 550 -28.21 33.94 -2.95
CA ASP A 550 -27.90 33.17 -1.74
C ASP A 550 -27.17 34.03 -0.70
N ILE A 551 -26.19 34.84 -1.10
CA ILE A 551 -25.45 35.75 -0.22
C ILE A 551 -26.36 36.84 0.34
N LEU A 552 -27.12 37.55 -0.51
CA LEU A 552 -27.96 38.65 -0.05
C LEU A 552 -29.13 38.15 0.81
N THR A 553 -29.70 36.98 0.52
CA THR A 553 -30.74 36.38 1.37
C THR A 553 -30.18 35.92 2.71
N PHE A 554 -28.95 35.39 2.74
CA PHE A 554 -28.27 35.03 3.97
C PHE A 554 -27.98 36.27 4.84
N LEU A 555 -27.35 37.31 4.27
CA LEU A 555 -27.03 38.55 4.99
C LEU A 555 -28.28 39.25 5.54
N THR A 556 -29.36 39.31 4.75
CA THR A 556 -30.58 40.03 5.13
C THR A 556 -31.57 39.19 5.96
N GLY A 557 -31.36 37.88 6.07
CA GLY A 557 -32.31 36.94 6.66
C GLY A 557 -33.62 36.76 5.88
N ILE A 558 -33.68 37.19 4.62
CA ILE A 558 -34.89 37.09 3.79
C ILE A 558 -35.12 35.63 3.39
N SER A 559 -36.22 35.05 3.85
CA SER A 559 -36.62 33.69 3.49
C SER A 559 -37.11 33.61 2.03
N SER A 560 -36.78 32.52 1.33
CA SER A 560 -37.33 32.22 -0.01
C SER A 560 -38.85 32.03 -0.03
N ARG A 561 -39.49 31.90 1.15
CA ARG A 561 -40.95 31.79 1.31
C ARG A 561 -41.62 33.15 1.57
N ASP A 562 -40.85 34.21 1.75
CA ASP A 562 -41.38 35.57 1.91
C ASP A 562 -41.93 36.07 0.57
N GLY A 563 -43.26 36.06 0.43
CA GLY A 563 -43.93 36.46 -0.81
C GLY A 563 -43.86 37.95 -1.14
N GLU A 564 -43.36 38.79 -0.22
CA GLU A 564 -43.25 40.24 -0.39
C GLU A 564 -41.80 40.67 -0.64
N LYS A 565 -40.86 40.26 0.21
CA LYS A 565 -39.45 40.70 0.13
C LYS A 565 -38.62 39.94 -0.89
N PHE A 566 -38.78 38.62 -0.96
CA PHE A 566 -37.94 37.77 -1.83
C PHE A 566 -38.11 38.07 -3.33
N PRO A 567 -39.34 38.28 -3.87
CA PRO A 567 -39.51 38.65 -5.26
C PRO A 567 -38.85 39.98 -5.64
N VAL A 568 -38.87 40.97 -4.73
CA VAL A 568 -38.25 42.28 -4.90
C VAL A 568 -36.73 42.15 -4.98
N LEU A 569 -36.11 41.49 -3.99
CA LEU A 569 -34.67 41.21 -4.00
C LEU A 569 -34.23 40.46 -5.27
N ARG A 570 -34.95 39.38 -5.61
CA ARG A 570 -34.64 38.56 -6.79
C ARG A 570 -34.75 39.35 -8.10
N LYS A 571 -35.72 40.26 -8.22
CA LYS A 571 -35.89 41.12 -9.39
C LYS A 571 -34.72 42.10 -9.53
N ALA A 572 -34.27 42.71 -8.43
CA ALA A 572 -33.12 43.60 -8.43
C ALA A 572 -31.84 42.88 -8.86
N VAL A 573 -31.52 41.73 -8.26
CA VAL A 573 -30.34 40.92 -8.65
C VAL A 573 -30.40 40.54 -10.13
N ARG A 574 -31.55 40.06 -10.61
CA ARG A 574 -31.72 39.70 -12.03
C ARG A 574 -31.51 40.87 -12.99
N SER A 575 -31.88 42.08 -12.59
CA SER A 575 -31.69 43.28 -13.40
C SER A 575 -30.20 43.65 -13.50
N VAL A 576 -29.45 43.50 -12.39
CA VAL A 576 -27.98 43.62 -12.40
C VAL A 576 -27.35 42.56 -13.30
N THR A 577 -27.77 41.30 -13.20
CA THR A 577 -27.29 40.21 -14.06
C THR A 577 -27.44 40.52 -15.56
N GLN A 578 -28.52 41.21 -15.94
CA GLN A 578 -28.82 41.59 -17.33
C GLN A 578 -28.11 42.84 -17.81
N SER A 579 -27.40 43.55 -16.92
CA SER A 579 -26.68 44.78 -17.25
C SER A 579 -25.23 44.51 -17.67
N ASP A 580 -24.61 45.53 -18.27
CA ASP A 580 -23.22 45.51 -18.72
C ASP A 580 -22.21 45.73 -17.58
N SER A 581 -22.63 46.36 -16.46
CA SER A 581 -21.83 46.58 -15.26
C SER A 581 -22.42 45.80 -14.09
N ARG A 582 -21.70 44.80 -13.58
CA ARG A 582 -22.24 43.83 -12.62
C ARG A 582 -21.48 43.89 -11.30
N GLY A 583 -22.22 43.97 -10.21
CA GLY A 583 -21.68 43.94 -8.85
C GLY A 583 -22.81 44.08 -7.83
N LEU A 584 -22.60 43.60 -6.61
CA LEU A 584 -23.60 43.65 -5.55
C LEU A 584 -23.96 45.09 -5.16
N LEU A 585 -23.07 46.07 -5.34
CA LEU A 585 -23.42 47.49 -5.11
C LEU A 585 -24.52 47.97 -6.06
N HIS A 586 -24.54 47.49 -7.30
CA HIS A 586 -25.60 47.82 -8.24
C HIS A 586 -26.95 47.20 -7.88
N VAL A 587 -26.98 46.17 -7.03
CA VAL A 587 -28.24 45.62 -6.51
C VAL A 587 -28.91 46.63 -5.58
N ILE A 588 -28.11 47.35 -4.77
CA ILE A 588 -28.59 48.43 -3.91
C ILE A 588 -29.18 49.56 -4.76
N ASP A 589 -28.47 49.95 -5.83
CA ASP A 589 -28.94 50.97 -6.78
C ASP A 589 -30.29 50.58 -7.41
N GLU A 590 -30.43 49.33 -7.83
CA GLU A 590 -31.66 48.85 -8.48
C GLU A 590 -32.84 48.77 -7.49
N LEU A 591 -32.60 48.34 -6.25
CA LEU A 591 -33.62 48.36 -5.19
C LEU A 591 -34.08 49.79 -4.87
N ARG A 592 -33.15 50.76 -4.88
CA ARG A 592 -33.45 52.19 -4.69
C ARG A 592 -34.25 52.76 -5.87
N ARG A 593 -33.97 52.33 -7.10
CA ARG A 593 -34.75 52.75 -8.30
C ARG A 593 -36.19 52.26 -8.30
N GLU A 594 -36.47 51.10 -7.70
CA GLU A 594 -37.85 50.59 -7.57
C GLU A 594 -38.71 51.46 -6.63
N ASP A 595 -38.09 52.21 -5.70
CA ASP A 595 -38.70 53.23 -4.82
C ASP A 595 -40.00 52.81 -4.10
N THR A 596 -40.07 51.56 -3.65
CA THR A 596 -41.14 51.07 -2.78
C THR A 596 -40.69 51.07 -1.31
N PRO A 597 -41.62 51.07 -0.34
CA PRO A 597 -41.24 50.92 1.08
C PRO A 597 -40.43 49.64 1.33
N VAL A 598 -40.78 48.54 0.65
CA VAL A 598 -40.11 47.25 0.75
C VAL A 598 -38.71 47.31 0.13
N SER A 599 -38.60 47.81 -1.12
CA SER A 599 -37.31 47.85 -1.82
C SER A 599 -36.32 48.80 -1.14
N ARG A 600 -36.77 49.96 -0.63
CA ARG A 600 -35.93 50.86 0.19
C ARG A 600 -35.46 50.20 1.48
N ASN A 601 -36.34 49.49 2.19
CA ASN A 601 -35.94 48.79 3.42
C ASN A 601 -34.89 47.69 3.17
N ILE A 602 -35.01 46.94 2.07
CA ILE A 602 -34.02 45.93 1.68
C ILE A 602 -32.70 46.62 1.29
N ALA A 603 -32.76 47.70 0.50
CA ALA A 603 -31.58 48.46 0.11
C ALA A 603 -30.81 48.99 1.32
N ASP A 604 -31.50 49.68 2.25
CA ASP A 604 -30.88 50.27 3.44
C ASP A 604 -30.27 49.18 4.35
N HIS A 605 -30.91 48.00 4.42
CA HIS A 605 -30.36 46.88 5.19
C HIS A 605 -29.08 46.33 4.55
N ILE A 606 -29.04 46.12 3.23
CA ILE A 606 -27.83 45.67 2.53
C ILE A 606 -26.72 46.74 2.64
N ASP A 607 -27.06 48.01 2.43
CA ASP A 607 -26.13 49.15 2.50
C ASP A 607 -25.46 49.24 3.88
N SER A 608 -26.18 48.93 4.96
CA SER A 608 -25.62 48.94 6.32
C SER A 608 -24.49 47.93 6.55
N PHE A 609 -24.39 46.87 5.73
CA PHE A 609 -23.24 45.97 5.78
C PHE A 609 -22.01 46.57 5.10
N THR A 610 -22.19 47.45 4.12
CA THR A 610 -21.08 48.03 3.33
C THR A 610 -20.19 48.99 4.14
N ASP A 611 -20.68 49.46 5.30
CA ASP A 611 -19.92 50.30 6.23
C ASP A 611 -18.85 49.53 7.02
N TYR A 612 -18.88 48.19 7.00
CA TYR A 612 -17.87 47.35 7.66
C TYR A 612 -16.68 47.14 6.74
N ASP A 613 -15.47 47.40 7.25
CA ASP A 613 -14.20 47.30 6.49
C ASP A 613 -14.07 45.98 5.71
N PHE A 614 -14.54 44.88 6.30
CA PHE A 614 -14.45 43.54 5.72
C PHE A 614 -15.50 43.29 4.63
N ALA A 615 -16.65 43.97 4.65
CA ALA A 615 -17.72 43.76 3.67
C ALA A 615 -17.32 44.16 2.25
N HIS A 616 -16.39 45.11 2.09
CA HIS A 616 -15.93 45.55 0.77
C HIS A 616 -15.41 44.40 -0.11
N LEU A 617 -14.91 43.30 0.47
CA LEU A 617 -14.54 42.09 -0.29
C LEU A 617 -15.68 41.51 -1.12
N LEU A 618 -16.92 41.57 -0.63
CA LEU A 618 -18.12 41.00 -1.26
C LEU A 618 -18.79 41.95 -2.25
N PHE A 619 -18.63 43.26 -2.08
CA PHE A 619 -19.42 44.27 -2.78
C PHE A 619 -18.58 44.99 -3.84
N SER A 620 -18.66 44.54 -5.10
CA SER A 620 -18.04 45.19 -6.25
C SER A 620 -18.92 46.30 -6.83
N ASP A 621 -18.30 47.34 -7.37
CA ASP A 621 -18.92 48.39 -8.17
C ASP A 621 -18.93 48.06 -9.69
N GLY A 622 -18.50 46.86 -10.06
CA GLY A 622 -18.43 46.39 -11.44
C GLY A 622 -17.16 46.77 -12.20
N THR A 623 -16.19 47.42 -11.55
CA THR A 623 -14.89 47.76 -12.17
C THR A 623 -13.83 46.66 -12.04
N VAL A 624 -14.06 45.69 -11.15
CA VAL A 624 -13.13 44.59 -10.86
C VAL A 624 -13.34 43.46 -11.87
N GLU A 625 -12.30 43.07 -12.61
CA GLU A 625 -12.34 41.96 -13.56
C GLU A 625 -11.43 40.80 -13.11
N ASN A 626 -12.00 39.58 -13.02
CA ASN A 626 -11.30 38.28 -12.94
C ASN A 626 -10.08 38.21 -12.00
N ALA A 627 -10.23 38.65 -10.75
CA ALA A 627 -9.12 38.68 -9.79
C ALA A 627 -8.61 37.29 -9.34
N ILE A 628 -9.43 36.24 -9.43
CA ILE A 628 -9.06 34.86 -9.08
C ILE A 628 -9.13 33.99 -10.35
N SER A 629 -8.07 34.00 -11.16
CA SER A 629 -7.96 33.08 -12.30
C SER A 629 -7.58 31.67 -11.84
N LEU A 630 -8.28 30.67 -12.39
CA LEU A 630 -8.02 29.23 -12.21
C LEU A 630 -7.10 28.65 -13.30
N ASP A 631 -6.50 29.49 -14.13
CA ASP A 631 -5.63 29.03 -15.22
C ASP A 631 -4.27 28.52 -14.70
N ASN A 632 -3.88 28.97 -13.51
CA ASN A 632 -2.69 28.56 -12.78
C ASN A 632 -2.86 27.18 -12.15
N GLN A 633 -1.80 26.36 -12.13
CA GLN A 633 -1.87 25.03 -11.52
C GLN A 633 -1.96 25.06 -9.99
N LEU A 634 -1.40 26.07 -9.30
CA LEU A 634 -1.46 26.17 -7.84
C LEU A 634 -2.05 27.52 -7.43
N ASN A 635 -3.21 27.48 -6.78
CA ASN A 635 -3.93 28.67 -6.32
C ASN A 635 -4.02 28.64 -4.79
N ILE A 636 -3.70 29.76 -4.15
CA ILE A 636 -3.70 29.90 -2.69
C ILE A 636 -4.60 31.09 -2.35
N ILE A 637 -5.62 30.82 -1.54
CA ILE A 637 -6.58 31.82 -1.07
C ILE A 637 -6.33 32.01 0.42
N GLN A 638 -5.78 33.16 0.80
CA GLN A 638 -5.46 33.48 2.18
C GLN A 638 -6.63 34.22 2.82
N VAL A 639 -7.06 33.75 3.99
CA VAL A 639 -8.30 34.22 4.67
C VAL A 639 -8.07 34.56 6.14
N ALA A 640 -7.01 35.32 6.42
CA ALA A 640 -6.53 35.59 7.78
C ALA A 640 -7.54 36.30 8.70
N ASP A 641 -8.48 37.06 8.13
CA ASP A 641 -9.39 37.91 8.89
C ASP A 641 -10.82 37.31 9.06
N LEU A 642 -11.05 36.05 8.70
CA LEU A 642 -12.36 35.41 8.89
C LEU A 642 -12.64 35.10 10.36
N VAL A 643 -13.73 35.66 10.89
CA VAL A 643 -14.24 35.35 12.23
C VAL A 643 -15.49 34.49 12.09
N LEU A 644 -15.34 33.18 12.27
CA LEU A 644 -16.44 32.21 12.14
C LEU A 644 -17.14 32.00 13.49
N PRO A 645 -18.47 31.79 13.49
CA PRO A 645 -19.23 31.54 14.70
C PRO A 645 -18.90 30.18 15.31
N ASP A 646 -19.07 30.08 16.63
CA ASP A 646 -18.99 28.80 17.33
C ASP A 646 -20.07 27.82 16.84
N LYS A 647 -19.77 26.52 16.96
CA LYS A 647 -20.60 25.42 16.42
C LYS A 647 -22.04 25.42 16.92
N ASP A 648 -22.26 25.81 18.17
CA ASP A 648 -23.57 25.76 18.82
C ASP A 648 -24.32 27.10 18.74
N THR A 649 -23.71 28.13 18.14
CA THR A 649 -24.32 29.46 17.98
C THR A 649 -25.43 29.39 16.93
N THR A 650 -26.61 29.88 17.29
CA THR A 650 -27.73 29.94 16.34
C THR A 650 -27.59 31.14 15.40
N PHE A 651 -28.15 31.04 14.20
CA PHE A 651 -28.07 32.11 13.19
C PHE A 651 -28.55 33.48 13.70
N GLU A 652 -29.53 33.51 14.60
CA GLU A 652 -30.08 34.73 15.21
C GLU A 652 -29.11 35.40 16.18
N GLU A 653 -28.10 34.66 16.66
CA GLU A 653 -27.07 35.12 17.59
C GLU A 653 -25.78 35.55 16.88
N TYR A 654 -25.70 35.40 15.55
CA TYR A 654 -24.51 35.78 14.80
C TYR A 654 -24.32 37.30 14.85
N THR A 655 -23.10 37.70 15.17
CA THR A 655 -22.65 39.07 14.97
C THR A 655 -22.58 39.39 13.47
N THR A 656 -22.61 40.68 13.13
CA THR A 656 -22.47 41.12 11.74
C THR A 656 -21.19 40.63 11.08
N ILE A 657 -20.09 40.56 11.84
CA ILE A 657 -18.79 40.07 11.35
C ILE A 657 -18.86 38.56 11.04
N GLU A 658 -19.52 37.78 11.90
CA GLU A 658 -19.71 36.34 11.66
C GLU A 658 -20.62 36.10 10.44
N LEU A 659 -21.69 36.88 10.27
CA LEU A 659 -22.54 36.82 9.07
C LEU A 659 -21.74 37.10 7.78
N LEU A 660 -20.91 38.15 7.79
CA LEU A 660 -20.05 38.48 6.65
C LEU A 660 -19.03 37.37 6.39
N SER A 661 -18.39 36.84 7.44
CA SER A 661 -17.40 35.76 7.32
C SER A 661 -18.01 34.47 6.76
N VAL A 662 -19.22 34.09 7.22
CA VAL A 662 -19.94 32.93 6.67
C VAL A 662 -20.38 33.19 5.22
N SER A 663 -20.73 34.42 4.87
CA SER A 663 -21.05 34.80 3.48
C SER A 663 -19.84 34.62 2.56
N MET A 664 -18.67 35.09 2.97
CA MET A 664 -17.42 34.89 2.22
C MET A 664 -17.06 33.41 2.11
N LEU A 665 -17.27 32.65 3.19
CA LEU A 665 -17.10 31.21 3.14
C LEU A 665 -17.99 30.60 2.06
N ILE A 666 -19.28 30.94 1.99
CA ILE A 666 -20.20 30.45 0.94
C ILE A 666 -19.67 30.78 -0.46
N VAL A 667 -19.10 31.97 -0.68
CA VAL A 667 -18.51 32.36 -1.97
C VAL A 667 -17.30 31.48 -2.31
N ILE A 668 -16.29 31.44 -1.43
CA ILE A 668 -15.06 30.65 -1.62
C ILE A 668 -15.38 29.18 -1.86
N SER A 669 -16.36 28.69 -1.12
CA SER A 669 -16.89 27.35 -1.19
C SER A 669 -17.53 27.01 -2.54
N THR A 670 -18.38 27.92 -3.03
CA THR A 670 -19.04 27.77 -4.34
C THR A 670 -18.02 27.88 -5.47
N PHE A 671 -17.02 28.74 -5.33
CA PHE A 671 -15.89 28.80 -6.23
C PHE A 671 -15.09 27.49 -6.27
N ALA A 672 -14.81 26.87 -5.11
CA ALA A 672 -14.16 25.55 -5.07
C ALA A 672 -14.98 24.47 -5.77
N LEU A 673 -16.32 24.54 -5.71
CA LEU A 673 -17.20 23.67 -6.50
C LEU A 673 -17.06 23.92 -8.01
N ASP A 674 -17.07 25.18 -8.47
CA ASP A 674 -16.87 25.50 -9.88
C ASP A 674 -15.50 25.03 -10.38
N PHE A 675 -14.46 25.24 -9.57
CA PHE A 675 -13.10 24.77 -9.85
C PHE A 675 -13.05 23.27 -10.12
N ILE A 676 -13.65 22.42 -9.28
CA ILE A 676 -13.63 20.98 -9.52
C ILE A 676 -14.39 20.59 -10.81
N HIS A 677 -15.43 21.35 -11.19
CA HIS A 677 -16.24 21.09 -12.38
C HIS A 677 -15.60 21.57 -13.70
N SER A 678 -14.53 22.36 -13.64
CA SER A 678 -13.93 23.00 -14.83
C SER A 678 -13.45 22.01 -15.92
N ASP A 679 -12.50 21.11 -15.61
CA ASP A 679 -12.00 20.09 -16.56
C ASP A 679 -11.81 18.72 -15.90
N ARG A 680 -12.68 17.76 -16.22
CA ARG A 680 -12.66 16.41 -15.63
C ARG A 680 -11.42 15.58 -15.99
N SER A 681 -10.67 15.93 -17.04
CA SER A 681 -9.47 15.20 -17.43
C SER A 681 -8.28 15.45 -16.50
N ILE A 682 -8.32 16.55 -15.74
CA ILE A 682 -7.25 16.99 -14.84
C ILE A 682 -7.60 16.61 -13.40
N PHE A 683 -6.65 16.02 -12.67
CA PHE A 683 -6.81 15.77 -11.25
C PHE A 683 -6.76 17.08 -10.46
N LYS A 684 -7.75 17.33 -9.59
CA LYS A 684 -7.82 18.58 -8.83
C LYS A 684 -7.82 18.36 -7.34
N ILE A 685 -7.27 19.30 -6.59
CA ILE A 685 -7.22 19.27 -5.13
C ILE A 685 -7.89 20.53 -4.59
N VAL A 686 -8.85 20.35 -3.69
CA VAL A 686 -9.34 21.40 -2.80
C VAL A 686 -8.78 21.12 -1.41
N ASP A 687 -7.82 21.92 -0.98
CA ASP A 687 -7.12 21.75 0.28
C ASP A 687 -7.67 22.73 1.32
N LEU A 688 -8.19 22.17 2.42
CA LEU A 688 -8.82 22.89 3.51
C LEU A 688 -7.87 22.82 4.71
N ASP A 689 -7.00 23.83 4.84
CA ASP A 689 -6.16 23.98 6.02
C ASP A 689 -6.99 24.49 7.20
N GLU A 690 -6.71 23.99 8.41
CA GLU A 690 -7.57 24.17 9.60
C GLU A 690 -9.06 23.83 9.31
N ALA A 691 -9.29 22.66 8.70
CA ALA A 691 -10.61 22.20 8.26
C ALA A 691 -11.70 22.25 9.35
N TRP A 692 -11.35 22.15 10.64
CA TRP A 692 -12.31 22.21 11.74
C TRP A 692 -13.10 23.52 11.76
N ALA A 693 -12.48 24.65 11.40
CA ALA A 693 -13.13 25.96 11.41
C ALA A 693 -14.29 25.99 10.41
N PHE A 694 -14.08 25.40 9.23
CA PHE A 694 -15.11 25.28 8.19
C PHE A 694 -16.16 24.21 8.52
N LEU A 695 -15.75 23.09 9.11
CA LEU A 695 -16.63 21.97 9.44
C LEU A 695 -17.55 22.22 10.64
N ASN A 696 -17.25 23.24 11.47
CA ASN A 696 -18.07 23.63 12.61
C ASN A 696 -19.30 24.48 12.24
N VAL A 697 -19.29 25.12 11.07
CA VAL A 697 -20.42 25.93 10.59
C VAL A 697 -21.29 25.08 9.65
N ALA A 698 -22.62 25.15 9.81
CA ALA A 698 -23.58 24.32 9.05
C ALA A 698 -23.43 24.43 7.52
N GLN A 699 -23.15 25.64 7.03
CA GLN A 699 -22.93 25.93 5.61
C GLN A 699 -21.63 25.28 5.11
N GLY A 700 -20.53 25.40 5.87
CA GLY A 700 -19.23 24.81 5.54
C GLY A 700 -19.25 23.28 5.57
N GLU A 701 -19.95 22.68 6.54
CA GLU A 701 -20.16 21.23 6.58
C GLU A 701 -20.97 20.73 5.37
N THR A 702 -22.07 21.42 5.03
CA THR A 702 -22.91 21.06 3.88
C THR A 702 -22.11 21.09 2.58
N LEU A 703 -21.27 22.11 2.41
CA LEU A 703 -20.40 22.21 1.26
C LEU A 703 -19.33 21.11 1.25
N SER A 704 -18.62 20.90 2.34
CA SER A 704 -17.55 19.88 2.41
C SER A 704 -18.09 18.52 1.98
N ASN A 705 -19.31 18.18 2.41
CA ASN A 705 -20.03 16.99 1.96
C ASN A 705 -20.34 17.00 0.45
N LYS A 706 -20.72 18.14 -0.14
CA LYS A 706 -20.91 18.29 -1.60
C LYS A 706 -19.61 18.10 -2.37
N LEU A 707 -18.52 18.74 -1.94
CA LEU A 707 -17.20 18.62 -2.56
C LEU A 707 -16.72 17.17 -2.57
N VAL A 708 -16.79 16.48 -1.43
CA VAL A 708 -16.38 15.07 -1.32
C VAL A 708 -17.22 14.17 -2.23
N ARG A 709 -18.55 14.38 -2.30
CA ARG A 709 -19.44 13.60 -3.16
C ARG A 709 -19.22 13.87 -4.65
N ALA A 710 -19.04 15.13 -5.03
CA ALA A 710 -18.80 15.53 -6.42
C ALA A 710 -17.38 15.14 -6.89
N GLY A 711 -16.41 15.16 -5.97
CA GLY A 711 -14.99 14.97 -6.26
C GLY A 711 -14.71 13.67 -7.02
N ARG A 712 -15.35 12.56 -6.64
CA ARG A 712 -15.22 11.29 -7.38
C ARG A 712 -15.59 11.44 -8.85
N ALA A 713 -16.73 12.05 -9.14
CA ALA A 713 -17.18 12.22 -10.52
C ALA A 713 -16.23 13.15 -11.28
N MET A 714 -15.71 14.19 -10.62
CA MET A 714 -14.93 15.25 -11.24
C MET A 714 -13.41 15.04 -11.19
N GLN A 715 -12.93 13.86 -10.78
CA GLN A 715 -11.51 13.56 -10.58
C GLN A 715 -10.85 14.59 -9.63
N ALA A 716 -11.52 14.92 -8.53
CA ALA A 716 -11.04 15.88 -7.54
C ALA A 716 -11.01 15.32 -6.11
N GLY A 717 -9.89 15.54 -5.42
CA GLY A 717 -9.69 15.21 -4.00
C GLY A 717 -9.92 16.42 -3.10
N VAL A 718 -10.55 16.18 -1.95
CA VAL A 718 -10.69 17.18 -0.88
C VAL A 718 -9.75 16.80 0.24
N TYR A 719 -8.81 17.67 0.58
CA TYR A 719 -7.81 17.42 1.60
C TYR A 719 -8.23 18.17 2.86
N PHE A 720 -8.38 17.43 3.96
CA PHE A 720 -8.76 17.98 5.25
C PHE A 720 -7.54 17.97 6.17
N VAL A 721 -7.02 19.14 6.50
CA VAL A 721 -5.94 19.28 7.49
C VAL A 721 -6.56 19.78 8.79
N THR A 722 -6.53 18.95 9.83
CA THR A 722 -7.08 19.29 11.14
C THR A 722 -6.24 18.69 12.26
N GLN A 723 -6.46 19.11 13.50
CA GLN A 723 -5.76 18.57 14.66
C GLN A 723 -6.39 17.27 15.15
N SER A 724 -7.73 17.16 15.09
CA SER A 724 -8.48 16.02 15.60
C SER A 724 -9.08 15.16 14.50
N SER A 725 -8.93 13.84 14.60
CA SER A 725 -9.67 12.92 13.74
C SER A 725 -11.18 13.04 13.92
N GLY A 726 -11.64 13.51 15.09
CA GLY A 726 -13.07 13.68 15.40
C GLY A 726 -13.80 14.61 14.43
N ASP A 727 -13.12 15.63 13.91
CA ASP A 727 -13.71 16.62 13.00
C ASP A 727 -14.13 15.99 11.66
N VAL A 728 -13.39 14.97 11.22
CA VAL A 728 -13.58 14.26 9.95
C VAL A 728 -14.12 12.83 10.14
N ALA A 729 -14.35 12.39 11.38
CA ALA A 729 -14.81 11.04 11.71
C ALA A 729 -16.33 10.85 11.54
N LYS A 730 -17.09 11.91 11.24
CA LYS A 730 -18.52 11.81 10.90
C LYS A 730 -18.72 10.81 9.77
N GLU A 731 -19.73 9.94 9.88
CA GLU A 731 -19.95 8.82 8.94
C GLU A 731 -20.07 9.29 7.47
N SER A 732 -20.62 10.50 7.25
CA SER A 732 -20.73 11.10 5.91
C SER A 732 -19.38 11.39 5.25
N LEU A 733 -18.33 11.65 6.03
CA LEU A 733 -16.98 11.96 5.56
C LEU A 733 -16.04 10.75 5.69
N LYS A 734 -16.06 10.04 6.83
CA LYS A 734 -15.15 8.93 7.14
C LYS A 734 -15.08 7.88 6.04
N ASN A 735 -16.22 7.45 5.50
CA ASN A 735 -16.29 6.42 4.45
C ASN A 735 -15.80 6.89 3.07
N ASN A 736 -15.61 8.20 2.90
CA ASN A 736 -15.15 8.84 1.68
C ASN A 736 -13.69 9.30 1.75
N ILE A 737 -13.00 9.06 2.86
CA ILE A 737 -11.58 9.38 3.03
C ILE A 737 -10.75 8.14 2.73
N GLY A 738 -10.02 8.18 1.60
CA GLY A 738 -9.22 7.07 1.11
C GLY A 738 -7.79 7.06 1.64
N LEU A 739 -7.17 8.23 1.72
CA LEU A 739 -5.84 8.42 2.29
C LEU A 739 -5.95 9.06 3.67
N LYS A 740 -5.26 8.51 4.66
CA LYS A 740 -5.24 9.06 6.02
C LYS A 740 -3.81 9.16 6.52
N PHE A 741 -3.47 10.30 7.10
CA PHE A 741 -2.18 10.57 7.71
C PHE A 741 -2.45 11.00 9.15
N ALA A 742 -1.95 10.24 10.12
CA ALA A 742 -2.02 10.59 11.52
C ALA A 742 -0.63 10.80 12.10
N PHE A 743 -0.39 12.00 12.60
CA PHE A 743 0.85 12.39 13.25
C PHE A 743 0.71 12.22 14.75
N ARG A 744 1.84 12.32 15.47
CA ARG A 744 1.91 12.12 16.92
C ARG A 744 0.76 12.85 17.65
N SER A 745 0.10 12.15 18.56
CA SER A 745 -0.69 12.74 19.64
C SER A 745 -0.22 12.14 20.97
N THR A 746 -0.27 12.95 22.03
CA THR A 746 0.04 12.50 23.40
C THR A 746 -1.20 12.25 24.23
N ASP A 747 -2.37 12.69 23.76
CA ASP A 747 -3.63 12.48 24.45
C ASP A 747 -4.19 11.09 24.14
N LEU A 748 -4.48 10.32 25.20
CA LEU A 748 -4.95 8.94 25.06
C LEU A 748 -6.32 8.87 24.38
N GLY A 749 -7.22 9.83 24.64
CA GLY A 749 -8.53 9.89 24.02
C GLY A 749 -8.43 10.10 22.51
N GLU A 750 -7.61 11.07 22.08
CA GLU A 750 -7.31 11.34 20.67
C GLU A 750 -6.64 10.16 19.96
N ILE A 751 -5.68 9.50 20.62
CA ILE A 751 -5.03 8.29 20.10
C ILE A 751 -6.08 7.22 19.80
N LYS A 752 -6.97 6.93 20.76
CA LYS A 752 -8.02 5.92 20.60
C LYS A 752 -8.99 6.28 19.47
N GLN A 753 -9.40 7.54 19.38
CA GLN A 753 -10.24 8.03 18.28
C GLN A 753 -9.54 7.90 16.92
N THR A 754 -8.24 8.19 16.87
CA THR A 754 -7.44 8.08 15.65
C THR A 754 -7.31 6.62 15.21
N LEU A 755 -7.03 5.69 16.12
CA LEU A 755 -6.99 4.25 15.80
C LEU A 755 -8.35 3.78 15.25
N GLU A 756 -9.46 4.16 15.90
CA GLU A 756 -10.81 3.85 15.42
C GLU A 756 -11.14 4.50 14.07
N PHE A 757 -10.60 5.69 13.80
CA PHE A 757 -10.70 6.35 12.49
C PHE A 757 -9.99 5.56 11.39
N PHE A 758 -8.86 4.91 11.70
CA PHE A 758 -8.11 4.03 10.80
C PHE A 758 -8.68 2.60 10.72
N GLY A 759 -9.69 2.27 11.53
CA GLY A 759 -10.24 0.91 11.60
C GLY A 759 -9.34 -0.08 12.35
N ILE A 760 -8.46 0.44 13.21
CA ILE A 760 -7.56 -0.32 14.08
C ILE A 760 -8.22 -0.44 15.46
N ASP A 761 -7.94 -1.54 16.16
CA ASP A 761 -8.42 -1.73 17.53
C ASP A 761 -7.86 -0.61 18.44
N LYS A 762 -8.78 0.19 19.00
CA LYS A 762 -8.44 1.32 19.87
C LYS A 762 -7.98 0.90 21.26
N ASP A 763 -8.24 -0.34 21.66
CA ASP A 763 -7.86 -0.85 22.97
C ASP A 763 -6.55 -1.67 22.93
N ASP A 764 -5.94 -1.84 21.73
CA ASP A 764 -4.60 -2.43 21.58
C ASP A 764 -3.53 -1.47 22.10
N GLU A 765 -2.87 -1.84 23.21
CA GLU A 765 -1.87 -1.01 23.88
C GLU A 765 -0.60 -0.80 23.03
N ASN A 766 -0.23 -1.77 22.19
CA ASN A 766 0.96 -1.67 21.34
C ASN A 766 0.73 -0.64 20.23
N ASN A 767 -0.44 -0.66 19.59
CA ASN A 767 -0.81 0.33 18.57
C ASN A 767 -0.97 1.74 19.17
N GLN A 768 -1.55 1.85 20.37
CA GLN A 768 -1.63 3.13 21.10
C GLN A 768 -0.24 3.69 21.39
N LYS A 769 0.67 2.86 21.91
CA LYS A 769 2.07 3.25 22.15
C LYS A 769 2.75 3.68 20.86
N ARG A 770 2.56 2.93 19.78
CA ARG A 770 3.18 3.21 18.48
C ARG A 770 2.77 4.56 17.89
N LEU A 771 1.50 4.96 18.00
CA LEU A 771 1.05 6.29 17.56
C LEU A 771 1.57 7.42 18.46
N ARG A 772 1.67 7.16 19.76
CA ARG A 772 2.19 8.12 20.75
C ARG A 772 3.68 8.38 20.58
N ASP A 773 4.44 7.35 20.23
CA ASP A 773 5.90 7.38 20.18
C ASP A 773 6.42 7.75 18.77
N LEU A 774 5.57 8.18 17.84
CA LEU A 774 6.00 8.68 16.51
C LEU A 774 6.94 9.88 16.64
N ASP A 775 8.05 9.85 15.91
CA ASP A 775 8.97 10.98 15.82
C ASP A 775 8.43 12.11 14.94
N ASN A 776 9.05 13.29 15.05
CA ASN A 776 8.72 14.40 14.16
C ASN A 776 9.02 14.01 12.70
N GLY A 777 8.06 14.27 11.80
CA GLY A 777 8.16 13.85 10.40
C GLY A 777 7.74 12.40 10.15
N GLN A 778 7.38 11.64 11.18
CA GLN A 778 6.71 10.34 11.01
C GLN A 778 5.19 10.48 11.09
N CYS A 779 4.50 9.68 10.31
CA CYS A 779 3.05 9.53 10.41
C CYS A 779 2.62 8.07 10.24
N LEU A 780 1.49 7.74 10.88
CA LEU A 780 0.70 6.56 10.54
C LEU A 780 -0.06 6.87 9.23
N LEU A 781 0.24 6.14 8.17
CA LEU A 781 -0.40 6.26 6.87
C LEU A 781 -1.36 5.10 6.64
N GLN A 782 -2.58 5.41 6.20
CA GLN A 782 -3.47 4.47 5.52
C GLN A 782 -3.49 4.80 4.04
N ASP A 783 -3.13 3.83 3.19
CA ASP A 783 -3.16 4.01 1.74
C ASP A 783 -4.54 3.71 1.11
N LEU A 784 -4.64 3.87 -0.21
CA LEU A 784 -5.88 3.66 -0.99
C LEU A 784 -6.44 2.23 -0.90
N TYR A 785 -5.62 1.26 -0.50
CA TYR A 785 -5.98 -0.15 -0.35
C TYR A 785 -6.34 -0.50 1.10
N GLY A 786 -6.33 0.48 2.01
CA GLY A 786 -6.62 0.29 3.43
C GLY A 786 -5.45 -0.31 4.22
N ARG A 787 -4.25 -0.37 3.63
CA ARG A 787 -3.07 -0.87 4.33
C ARG A 787 -2.54 0.24 5.22
N VAL A 788 -2.15 -0.11 6.44
CA VAL A 788 -1.66 0.83 7.44
C VAL A 788 -0.21 0.54 7.78
N GLY A 789 0.63 1.58 7.81
CA GLY A 789 2.03 1.49 8.22
C GLY A 789 2.56 2.85 8.71
N VAL A 790 3.73 2.84 9.34
CA VAL A 790 4.41 4.08 9.77
C VAL A 790 5.40 4.51 8.69
N VAL A 791 5.30 5.77 8.26
CA VAL A 791 6.14 6.36 7.21
C VAL A 791 6.94 7.51 7.79
N GLN A 792 8.22 7.53 7.50
CA GLN A 792 9.05 8.73 7.62
C GLN A 792 8.87 9.56 6.36
N ILE A 793 8.32 10.77 6.51
CA ILE A 793 8.24 11.73 5.40
C ILE A 793 9.65 12.21 5.09
N HIS A 794 10.03 12.11 3.81
CA HIS A 794 11.39 12.40 3.36
C HIS A 794 11.39 13.52 2.31
N PRO A 795 11.63 14.77 2.74
CA PRO A 795 11.89 15.85 1.81
C PRO A 795 13.33 15.76 1.30
N VAL A 796 13.48 15.30 0.07
CA VAL A 796 14.79 15.10 -0.56
C VAL A 796 15.53 16.42 -0.80
N PHE A 797 14.78 17.51 -1.00
CA PHE A 797 15.33 18.83 -1.32
C PHE A 797 15.25 19.77 -0.12
N GLU A 798 16.39 20.38 0.22
CA GLU A 798 16.48 21.32 1.35
C GLU A 798 15.61 22.57 1.14
N GLU A 799 15.47 23.04 -0.10
CA GLU A 799 14.61 24.18 -0.43
C GLU A 799 13.14 23.94 -0.05
N LEU A 800 12.65 22.70 -0.13
CA LEU A 800 11.29 22.34 0.30
C LEU A 800 11.17 22.35 1.83
N LEU A 801 12.24 22.03 2.56
CA LEU A 801 12.28 22.19 4.02
C LEU A 801 12.09 23.64 4.41
N HIS A 802 12.77 24.56 3.72
CA HIS A 802 12.67 26.00 3.98
C HIS A 802 11.34 26.58 3.50
N ALA A 803 10.86 26.21 2.31
CA ALA A 803 9.62 26.73 1.73
C ALA A 803 8.37 26.31 2.52
N PHE A 804 8.39 25.12 3.13
CA PHE A 804 7.26 24.57 3.89
C PHE A 804 7.42 24.72 5.40
N ASP A 805 8.45 25.43 5.89
CA ASP A 805 8.59 25.73 7.31
C ASP A 805 7.57 26.78 7.75
N THR A 806 6.66 26.38 8.61
CA THR A 806 5.59 27.25 9.14
C THR A 806 5.90 27.80 10.54
N ARG A 807 7.10 27.54 11.05
CA ARG A 807 7.51 28.05 12.37
C ARG A 807 7.79 29.56 12.31
N PRO A 808 7.51 30.30 13.39
CA PRO A 808 7.90 31.71 13.47
C PRO A 808 9.42 31.87 13.28
N PRO A 809 9.87 32.93 12.58
CA PRO A 809 11.29 33.18 12.40
C PRO A 809 11.98 33.35 13.76
N VAL A 810 13.01 32.54 14.01
CA VAL A 810 13.86 32.72 15.19
C VAL A 810 14.67 33.99 14.97
N GLN A 811 14.53 35.00 15.85
CA GLN A 811 15.48 36.10 15.90
C GLN A 811 16.86 35.51 16.16
N ARG A 812 17.68 35.37 15.10
CA ARG A 812 19.12 35.22 15.26
C ARG A 812 19.57 36.54 15.89
N ASN A 813 19.79 36.53 17.20
CA ASN A 813 20.64 37.53 17.81
C ASN A 813 21.98 37.41 17.10
N GLU A 814 22.35 38.43 16.34
CA GLU A 814 23.70 38.62 15.83
C GLU A 814 24.65 38.72 17.01
N VAL A 815 25.12 37.59 17.54
CA VAL A 815 26.38 37.50 18.26
C VAL A 815 26.98 36.11 18.02
N GLU A 816 28.04 36.13 17.21
CA GLU A 816 29.09 35.12 16.93
C GLU A 816 28.77 33.89 16.06
#